data_AF-A0A1N6J992-F1
#
_entry.id   AF-A0A1N6J992-F1
#
_cell.length_a   1.000
_cell.length_b   1.000
_cell.length_c   1.000
_cell.angle_alpha   90.00
_cell.angle_beta   90.00
_cell.angle_gamma   90.00
#
_symmetry.space_group_name_H-M   'P 1'
#
loop_
_entity.id
_entity.type
_entity.pdbx_description
1 polymer ?
#
loop_
_entity_poly.entity_id
_entity_poly.type
_entity_poly.pdbx_seq_one_letter_code
_entity_poly.pdbx_strand_id
1 'polypeptide(L)'
;MKRSKPRLVDTQRIVANPGTSETQSGQSDSLAMQTQIAASISRRTFLYSLGALALSACGGEGVGTSSDQAAQTSEASRSATTASDLAQSSSSTGTFVHPGLLHTQSDFDRMSQKVAAQASPWIDSWNILIANSHASLSYSPRPQAVVYRGSDGVHSQNYTLLYNDIAAAYACALRWKVTGTTAYADKAVQIMNAWSSALTALGGDTNVDLAAGIYGYEFANAGEIMRTYSGWAAADFARFQNMMSSIFYPINHDFINRHNNTQETHYWANWDLCNLASIMAIGVLCDNQSLFDEAVTFFQSGPGNGCILQAVYYVHPGYLGQWQESGRDQGHATLGIALAGAICEMAWNQGVDLYGYDNNRFLMGAEYVAKSNLIESGTTYYTVPFVRYNNVDNVNQTGFSTSAQGTARPCWALVYNHYVNRKGMAAPYTQKFAVLVQPEGGGGNYGSTSGGYDQLGYGTLTCTLDAIANGVPPSGLAATASAGQVILSWWGTAYATSYNVQRGTASGGPYTTIASGVTDLLSYTDSGLAAGTYYYVVTAHTPSGETAASNEAVAITAVQLQTYLTFDEGSGTNAADSSGKGHTGTLTGGATWVAGKQGHAVSLDGNTGYVSLPANIVADISDFTIAAWVYWNASKNWERIFDFGSGTGRYMMLTPRANTGIARFAITLNGSAGEQDINGNVALPTGQWAHVAVTLSGSVGTLYLNGNAIGSNTAMSFAPYLVESTNQNWIGRSQFAADPYFNGLIDEFRIYRNALTAEQITALISA
;
A
#
# COMPACT_ATOMS: atom_id res chain seq x y z
N MET A 1 7.03 74.54 -2.85
CA MET A 1 5.97 73.89 -2.05
C MET A 1 6.68 72.83 -1.19
N LYS A 2 6.81 72.92 0.14
CA LYS A 2 5.77 72.88 1.21
C LYS A 2 4.86 71.65 1.02
N ARG A 3 4.73 70.69 1.95
CA ARG A 3 5.16 70.48 3.36
C ARG A 3 5.01 68.96 3.63
N SER A 4 5.55 68.25 4.63
CA SER A 4 6.64 68.39 5.61
C SER A 4 6.56 67.15 6.53
N LYS A 5 7.71 66.60 6.93
CA LYS A 5 7.96 65.80 8.16
C LYS A 5 7.22 66.36 9.40
N PRO A 6 6.97 65.62 10.52
CA PRO A 6 8.06 64.99 11.33
C PRO A 6 7.70 63.68 12.11
N ARG A 7 8.67 62.77 12.38
CA ARG A 7 9.51 62.55 13.60
C ARG A 7 8.77 61.87 14.79
N LEU A 8 9.34 60.86 15.47
CA LEU A 8 10.44 60.93 16.48
C LEU A 8 10.07 61.97 17.56
N VAL A 9 10.11 61.74 18.88
CA VAL A 9 10.97 60.91 19.76
C VAL A 9 10.11 60.51 21.02
N ASP A 10 10.51 59.78 22.09
CA ASP A 10 11.81 59.27 22.58
C ASP A 10 11.68 58.05 23.55
N THR A 11 12.81 57.66 24.17
CA THR A 11 13.10 57.14 25.55
C THR A 11 11.97 56.83 26.57
N GLN A 12 12.16 55.98 27.60
CA GLN A 12 13.39 55.71 28.37
C GLN A 12 13.44 54.36 29.12
N ARG A 13 14.66 53.98 29.52
CA ARG A 13 15.02 52.84 30.39
C ARG A 13 14.30 52.88 31.76
N ILE A 14 14.20 51.72 32.41
CA ILE A 14 14.78 51.47 33.76
C ILE A 14 15.03 49.96 33.95
N VAL A 15 16.04 49.64 34.75
CA VAL A 15 16.53 48.29 35.06
C VAL A 15 16.39 48.06 36.57
N ALA A 16 15.84 46.91 37.01
CA ALA A 16 16.30 46.19 38.22
C ALA A 16 15.55 44.86 38.49
N ASN A 17 16.35 43.81 38.68
CA ASN A 17 16.11 42.52 39.36
C ASN A 17 15.70 42.68 40.86
N PRO A 18 15.51 41.59 41.66
CA PRO A 18 15.05 40.21 41.37
C PRO A 18 13.99 39.70 42.41
N GLY A 19 13.47 38.46 42.30
CA GLY A 19 12.67 37.86 43.41
C GLY A 19 12.01 36.49 43.16
N THR A 20 12.56 35.47 43.80
CA THR A 20 12.23 34.02 43.90
C THR A 20 10.79 33.56 44.31
N SER A 21 10.57 32.24 44.20
CA SER A 21 9.43 31.36 44.64
C SER A 21 8.23 31.28 43.68
N GLU A 22 7.91 30.12 43.07
CA GLU A 22 7.30 28.87 43.63
C GLU A 22 5.86 29.12 44.18
N THR A 23 4.79 28.39 43.81
CA THR A 23 4.61 27.09 43.11
C THR A 23 3.17 26.97 42.51
N GLN A 24 2.89 25.89 41.76
CA GLN A 24 1.56 25.34 41.37
C GLN A 24 0.65 26.12 40.38
N SER A 25 0.67 25.73 39.10
CA SER A 25 -0.54 25.74 38.20
C SER A 25 -0.48 24.79 36.99
N GLY A 26 0.54 23.92 36.87
CA GLY A 26 0.88 23.20 35.63
C GLY A 26 -0.09 22.11 35.10
N GLN A 27 -1.33 22.05 35.57
CA GLN A 27 -2.36 21.11 35.07
C GLN A 27 -3.66 21.79 34.58
N SER A 28 -3.91 23.07 34.87
CA SER A 28 -5.09 23.78 34.36
C SER A 28 -4.92 24.28 32.92
N ASP A 29 -3.70 24.68 32.57
CA ASP A 29 -3.45 25.44 31.34
C ASP A 29 -3.35 24.56 30.10
N SER A 30 -2.99 23.26 30.25
CA SER A 30 -2.99 22.31 29.13
C SER A 30 -4.41 21.99 28.63
N LEU A 31 -5.38 21.85 29.53
CA LEU A 31 -6.80 21.65 29.17
C LEU A 31 -7.40 22.87 28.45
N ALA A 32 -7.04 24.09 28.91
CA ALA A 32 -7.49 25.33 28.29
C ALA A 32 -6.93 25.49 26.85
N MET A 33 -5.66 25.15 26.64
CA MET A 33 -5.00 25.21 25.34
C MET A 33 -5.53 24.14 24.36
N GLN A 34 -5.79 22.92 24.83
CA GLN A 34 -6.47 21.87 24.06
C GLN A 34 -7.87 22.32 23.59
N THR A 35 -8.63 22.98 24.48
CA THR A 35 -9.98 23.48 24.16
C THR A 35 -9.95 24.63 23.13
N GLN A 36 -8.95 25.52 23.18
CA GLN A 36 -8.81 26.60 22.19
C GLN A 36 -8.42 26.12 20.79
N ILE A 37 -7.62 25.05 20.66
CA ILE A 37 -7.26 24.49 19.36
C ILE A 37 -8.47 23.81 18.72
N ALA A 38 -9.24 23.02 19.47
CA ALA A 38 -10.50 22.45 18.98
C ALA A 38 -11.54 23.52 18.60
N ALA A 39 -11.71 24.56 19.42
CA ALA A 39 -12.69 25.62 19.19
C ALA A 39 -12.33 26.57 18.02
N SER A 40 -11.04 26.78 17.73
CA SER A 40 -10.60 27.69 16.66
C SER A 40 -10.70 27.09 15.26
N ILE A 41 -10.66 25.75 15.14
CA ILE A 41 -10.91 25.02 13.90
C ILE A 41 -12.42 24.84 13.65
N SER A 42 -13.22 24.67 14.70
CA SER A 42 -14.67 24.40 14.62
C SER A 42 -15.53 25.61 14.16
N ARG A 43 -15.02 26.85 14.16
CA ARG A 43 -15.84 28.05 13.90
C ARG A 43 -15.21 29.08 12.93
N ARG A 44 -15.15 28.73 11.64
CA ARG A 44 -15.27 29.73 10.56
C ARG A 44 -16.22 29.25 9.47
N THR A 45 -17.31 30.01 9.32
CA THR A 45 -18.44 29.78 8.41
C THR A 45 -18.04 29.69 6.94
N PHE A 46 -18.57 28.69 6.23
CA PHE A 46 -18.88 28.85 4.80
C PHE A 46 -20.25 28.22 4.47
N LEU A 47 -21.22 29.10 4.20
CA LEU A 47 -22.46 28.76 3.51
C LEU A 47 -22.24 28.97 2.00
N TYR A 48 -23.04 28.28 1.17
CA TYR A 48 -22.88 28.13 -0.29
C TYR A 48 -21.68 27.24 -0.65
N SER A 49 -21.82 26.03 -1.20
CA SER A 49 -22.71 25.68 -2.32
C SER A 49 -23.36 24.29 -2.18
N LEU A 50 -24.69 24.28 -1.98
CA LEU A 50 -25.54 23.13 -2.35
C LEU A 50 -25.67 23.09 -3.89
N GLY A 51 -24.65 22.56 -4.55
CA GLY A 51 -24.70 22.21 -5.97
C GLY A 51 -25.09 20.74 -6.11
N ALA A 52 -26.20 20.44 -6.78
CA ALA A 52 -26.62 19.06 -7.02
C ALA A 52 -25.60 18.33 -7.91
N LEU A 53 -24.80 17.45 -7.31
CA LEU A 53 -23.90 16.56 -8.02
C LEU A 53 -24.72 15.49 -8.75
N ALA A 54 -24.83 15.65 -10.07
CA ALA A 54 -25.32 14.58 -10.94
C ALA A 54 -24.30 13.43 -10.92
N LEU A 55 -24.63 12.36 -10.20
CA LEU A 55 -23.89 11.11 -10.23
C LEU A 55 -24.07 10.43 -11.58
N SER A 56 -23.09 10.60 -12.47
CA SER A 56 -23.03 9.87 -13.74
C SER A 56 -22.91 8.36 -13.47
N ALA A 57 -23.86 7.59 -14.00
CA ALA A 57 -23.86 6.14 -13.85
C ALA A 57 -22.68 5.49 -14.57
N CYS A 58 -22.15 4.40 -13.99
CA CYS A 58 -21.12 3.57 -14.61
C CYS A 58 -21.74 2.66 -15.69
N GLY A 59 -21.04 2.51 -16.81
CA GLY A 59 -21.39 1.59 -17.90
C GLY A 59 -20.29 1.61 -18.94
N GLY A 60 -19.31 0.72 -18.82
CA GLY A 60 -18.27 0.55 -19.83
C GLY A 60 -18.77 -0.36 -20.94
N GLU A 61 -19.00 0.19 -22.14
CA GLU A 61 -19.39 -0.61 -23.30
C GLU A 61 -18.19 -1.36 -23.89
N GLY A 62 -18.25 -2.69 -23.88
CA GLY A 62 -17.32 -3.57 -24.60
C GLY A 62 -17.96 -4.13 -25.87
N VAL A 63 -17.41 -3.81 -27.04
CA VAL A 63 -17.87 -4.38 -28.32
C VAL A 63 -17.25 -5.76 -28.50
N GLY A 64 -18.08 -6.79 -28.68
CA GLY A 64 -17.63 -8.17 -28.88
C GLY A 64 -17.56 -8.60 -30.35
N THR A 65 -16.62 -9.52 -30.66
CA THR A 65 -16.72 -10.46 -31.78
C THR A 65 -16.16 -11.84 -31.36
N SER A 66 -16.79 -12.89 -31.87
CA SER A 66 -16.59 -14.30 -31.49
C SER A 66 -15.54 -15.05 -32.33
N SER A 67 -14.89 -16.07 -31.75
CA SER A 67 -14.78 -17.40 -32.41
C SER A 67 -14.33 -18.52 -31.47
N ASP A 68 -14.67 -19.75 -31.87
CA ASP A 68 -14.83 -20.96 -31.07
C ASP A 68 -13.59 -21.65 -30.48
N GLN A 69 -13.85 -22.26 -29.31
CA GLN A 69 -13.42 -23.59 -28.82
C GLN A 69 -12.19 -24.31 -29.42
N ALA A 70 -11.30 -24.75 -28.52
CA ALA A 70 -11.11 -26.19 -28.27
C ALA A 70 -10.51 -26.43 -26.87
N ALA A 71 -11.10 -27.34 -26.10
CA ALA A 71 -10.60 -27.73 -24.77
C ALA A 71 -9.57 -28.87 -24.86
N GLN A 72 -8.57 -28.86 -23.98
CA GLN A 72 -7.83 -30.08 -23.61
C GLN A 72 -7.41 -30.07 -22.14
N THR A 73 -7.64 -31.22 -21.52
CA THR A 73 -7.41 -31.53 -20.10
C THR A 73 -5.97 -31.96 -19.83
N SER A 74 -5.40 -31.57 -18.68
CA SER A 74 -4.51 -32.46 -17.92
C SER A 74 -4.35 -32.01 -16.47
N GLU A 75 -4.75 -32.87 -15.53
CA GLU A 75 -4.31 -32.78 -14.14
C GLU A 75 -2.83 -33.18 -14.06
N ALA A 76 -2.04 -32.48 -13.22
CA ALA A 76 -0.70 -32.93 -12.86
C ALA A 76 -0.34 -32.44 -11.44
N SER A 77 -0.50 -33.32 -10.45
CA SER A 77 -0.10 -33.08 -9.06
C SER A 77 1.38 -32.74 -8.93
N ARG A 78 1.73 -31.77 -8.07
CA ARG A 78 3.09 -31.61 -7.56
C ARG A 78 3.09 -31.54 -6.04
N SER A 79 3.66 -32.56 -5.40
CA SER A 79 3.92 -32.57 -3.97
C SER A 79 5.02 -31.57 -3.63
N ALA A 80 4.74 -30.68 -2.68
CA ALA A 80 5.75 -29.83 -2.09
C ALA A 80 6.53 -30.61 -1.02
N THR A 81 7.85 -30.42 -0.96
CA THR A 81 8.65 -30.79 0.22
C THR A 81 9.56 -29.61 0.59
N THR A 82 9.71 -29.40 1.88
CA THR A 82 10.10 -28.13 2.53
C THR A 82 11.58 -28.05 2.92
N ALA A 83 12.16 -26.84 2.89
CA ALA A 83 13.11 -26.29 3.88
C ALA A 83 13.66 -24.92 3.42
N SER A 84 14.00 -23.92 4.25
CA SER A 84 13.49 -23.43 5.55
C SER A 84 14.39 -22.26 6.00
N ASP A 85 13.86 -21.03 6.12
CA ASP A 85 14.28 -19.96 7.09
C ASP A 85 13.67 -18.56 6.80
N LEU A 86 12.42 -18.50 6.32
CA LEU A 86 11.62 -17.27 6.36
C LEU A 86 10.22 -17.60 6.89
N ALA A 87 9.75 -16.75 7.81
CA ALA A 87 8.50 -16.86 8.57
C ALA A 87 8.32 -18.17 9.37
N GLN A 88 8.41 -18.06 10.70
CA GLN A 88 7.61 -18.93 11.56
C GLN A 88 6.12 -18.56 11.39
N SER A 89 5.53 -19.03 10.30
CA SER A 89 4.08 -19.23 10.24
C SER A 89 3.75 -20.36 11.22
N SER A 90 3.43 -19.98 12.46
CA SER A 90 2.66 -20.88 13.30
C SER A 90 1.29 -21.02 12.65
N SER A 91 0.98 -22.19 12.09
CA SER A 91 -0.39 -22.59 11.81
C SER A 91 -1.13 -22.77 13.15
N SER A 92 -1.41 -21.66 13.83
CA SER A 92 -2.30 -21.65 14.96
C SER A 92 -3.67 -22.06 14.43
N THR A 93 -4.20 -23.16 14.93
CA THR A 93 -5.65 -23.38 14.98
C THR A 93 -6.21 -22.34 15.98
N GLY A 94 -6.22 -21.08 15.56
CA GLY A 94 -6.64 -19.95 16.34
C GLY A 94 -8.12 -20.11 16.66
N THR A 95 -8.47 -20.00 17.94
CA THR A 95 -9.87 -19.74 18.28
C THR A 95 -10.11 -18.28 17.96
N PHE A 96 -11.00 -18.00 17.01
CA PHE A 96 -11.34 -16.63 16.63
C PHE A 96 -11.84 -15.83 17.84
N VAL A 97 -11.47 -14.55 17.89
CA VAL A 97 -11.94 -13.58 18.89
C VAL A 97 -13.34 -13.12 18.49
N HIS A 98 -14.25 -13.08 19.47
CA HIS A 98 -15.67 -12.88 19.24
C HIS A 98 -16.35 -12.03 20.33
N PRO A 99 -17.06 -10.93 19.98
CA PRO A 99 -17.10 -10.32 18.65
C PRO A 99 -15.70 -9.79 18.26
N GLY A 100 -15.29 -10.00 17.01
CA GLY A 100 -13.93 -9.64 16.55
C GLY A 100 -13.75 -9.36 15.06
N LEU A 101 -14.81 -8.95 14.36
CA LEU A 101 -14.66 -8.29 13.05
C LEU A 101 -14.33 -6.80 13.25
N LEU A 102 -15.12 -5.86 12.72
CA LEU A 102 -14.82 -4.43 12.84
C LEU A 102 -14.93 -3.88 14.28
N HIS A 103 -15.58 -4.60 15.20
CA HIS A 103 -15.86 -4.14 16.56
C HIS A 103 -15.64 -5.25 17.58
N THR A 104 -14.92 -4.92 18.65
CA THR A 104 -14.74 -5.79 19.83
C THR A 104 -15.81 -5.52 20.89
N GLN A 105 -15.89 -6.35 21.93
CA GLN A 105 -16.77 -6.06 23.07
C GLN A 105 -16.36 -4.76 23.79
N SER A 106 -15.05 -4.49 23.90
CA SER A 106 -14.52 -3.22 24.43
C SER A 106 -14.96 -1.98 23.63
N ASP A 107 -15.18 -2.11 22.32
CA ASP A 107 -15.70 -1.00 21.52
C ASP A 107 -17.17 -0.72 21.83
N PHE A 108 -17.99 -1.75 22.01
CA PHE A 108 -19.39 -1.57 22.43
C PHE A 108 -19.49 -0.97 23.83
N ASP A 109 -18.64 -1.42 24.76
CA ASP A 109 -18.58 -0.89 26.12
C ASP A 109 -18.19 0.60 26.10
N ARG A 110 -17.16 0.96 25.31
CA ARG A 110 -16.75 2.36 25.09
C ARG A 110 -17.88 3.18 24.46
N MET A 111 -18.52 2.70 23.40
CA MET A 111 -19.64 3.39 22.75
C MET A 111 -20.78 3.67 23.74
N SER A 112 -21.19 2.66 24.51
CA SER A 112 -22.25 2.79 25.52
C SER A 112 -21.88 3.82 26.60
N GLN A 113 -20.66 3.74 27.16
CA GLN A 113 -20.17 4.69 28.16
C GLN A 113 -20.12 6.13 27.64
N LYS A 114 -19.59 6.35 26.43
CA LYS A 114 -19.48 7.70 25.83
C LYS A 114 -20.83 8.31 25.50
N VAL A 115 -21.78 7.51 24.99
CA VAL A 115 -23.16 7.96 24.73
C VAL A 115 -23.90 8.26 26.03
N ALA A 116 -23.77 7.40 27.06
CA ALA A 116 -24.36 7.66 28.38
C ALA A 116 -23.80 8.94 29.03
N ALA A 117 -22.50 9.22 28.85
CA ALA A 117 -21.84 10.43 29.31
C ALA A 117 -22.12 11.69 28.45
N GLN A 118 -22.88 11.56 27.35
CA GLN A 118 -23.10 12.64 26.36
C GLN A 118 -21.78 13.22 25.80
N ALA A 119 -20.76 12.39 25.66
CA ALA A 119 -19.42 12.81 25.23
C ALA A 119 -19.35 13.02 23.71
N SER A 120 -19.02 14.24 23.29
CA SER A 120 -18.63 14.53 21.91
C SER A 120 -17.23 13.94 21.62
N PRO A 121 -16.99 13.36 20.42
CA PRO A 121 -17.88 13.31 19.25
C PRO A 121 -18.78 12.07 19.16
N TRP A 122 -18.65 11.09 20.06
CA TRP A 122 -19.44 9.85 20.03
C TRP A 122 -20.95 10.12 20.07
N ILE A 123 -21.40 11.06 20.92
CA ILE A 123 -22.82 11.43 21.02
C ILE A 123 -23.36 12.05 19.72
N ASP A 124 -22.52 12.75 18.96
CA ASP A 124 -22.93 13.45 17.75
C ASP A 124 -23.21 12.46 16.61
N SER A 125 -22.34 11.45 16.45
CA SER A 125 -22.56 10.33 15.51
C SER A 125 -23.69 9.39 15.97
N TRP A 126 -23.84 9.17 17.29
CA TRP A 126 -25.01 8.48 17.83
C TRP A 126 -26.34 9.19 17.49
N ASN A 127 -26.38 10.53 17.57
CA ASN A 127 -27.54 11.31 17.20
C ASN A 127 -27.89 11.17 15.71
N ILE A 128 -26.89 11.06 14.83
CA ILE A 128 -27.10 10.73 13.40
C ILE A 128 -27.68 9.32 13.26
N LEU A 129 -27.13 8.34 13.98
CA LEU A 129 -27.58 6.94 13.93
C LEU A 129 -29.04 6.78 14.34
N ILE A 130 -29.46 7.36 15.47
CA ILE A 130 -30.86 7.22 15.93
C ILE A 130 -31.87 8.00 15.08
N ALA A 131 -31.42 8.99 14.30
CA ALA A 131 -32.23 9.75 13.35
C ALA A 131 -32.33 9.07 11.97
N ASN A 132 -31.45 8.13 11.65
CA ASN A 132 -31.46 7.40 10.38
C ASN A 132 -32.64 6.42 10.31
N SER A 133 -33.40 6.45 9.23
CA SER A 133 -34.59 5.60 9.02
C SER A 133 -34.29 4.10 9.01
N HIS A 134 -33.06 3.70 8.64
CA HIS A 134 -32.57 2.33 8.73
C HIS A 134 -32.50 1.83 10.18
N ALA A 135 -32.36 2.72 11.16
CA ALA A 135 -32.30 2.40 12.59
C ALA A 135 -33.69 2.40 13.27
N SER A 136 -34.77 2.27 12.50
CA SER A 136 -36.16 2.26 12.97
C SER A 136 -36.71 0.86 13.22
N LEU A 137 -37.45 0.67 14.32
CA LEU A 137 -38.20 -0.57 14.58
C LEU A 137 -39.35 -0.79 13.58
N SER A 138 -39.77 0.25 12.86
CA SER A 138 -40.74 0.15 11.76
C SER A 138 -40.13 -0.26 10.42
N TYR A 139 -38.82 -0.49 10.34
CA TYR A 139 -38.17 -0.95 9.10
C TYR A 139 -38.64 -2.37 8.75
N SER A 140 -38.91 -2.59 7.46
CA SER A 140 -39.38 -3.88 6.92
C SER A 140 -38.37 -4.40 5.89
N PRO A 141 -37.78 -5.59 6.09
CA PRO A 141 -36.87 -6.18 5.12
C PRO A 141 -37.59 -6.56 3.82
N ARG A 142 -36.84 -6.59 2.72
CA ARG A 142 -37.31 -6.83 1.35
C ARG A 142 -36.49 -7.93 0.66
N PRO A 143 -36.36 -9.13 1.28
CA PRO A 143 -35.51 -10.20 0.78
C PRO A 143 -35.90 -10.64 -0.63
N GLN A 144 -34.89 -10.98 -1.43
CA GLN A 144 -35.04 -11.46 -2.80
C GLN A 144 -34.46 -12.88 -2.92
N ALA A 145 -35.06 -13.71 -3.79
CA ALA A 145 -34.51 -15.02 -4.08
C ALA A 145 -33.17 -14.94 -4.82
N VAL A 146 -33.04 -13.99 -5.75
CA VAL A 146 -31.78 -13.68 -6.44
C VAL A 146 -31.53 -12.18 -6.39
N VAL A 147 -30.29 -11.80 -6.09
CA VAL A 147 -29.85 -10.40 -6.16
C VAL A 147 -29.02 -10.18 -7.40
N TYR A 148 -29.48 -9.29 -8.28
CA TYR A 148 -28.86 -8.91 -9.54
C TYR A 148 -28.14 -7.56 -9.42
N ARG A 149 -26.86 -7.52 -9.80
CA ARG A 149 -26.04 -6.31 -9.98
C ARG A 149 -25.33 -6.38 -11.33
N GLY A 150 -25.34 -5.30 -12.11
CA GLY A 150 -24.95 -5.35 -13.53
C GLY A 150 -26.12 -5.71 -14.45
N SER A 151 -25.85 -6.01 -15.72
CA SER A 151 -26.84 -6.31 -16.77
C SER A 151 -26.54 -7.65 -17.43
N ASP A 152 -27.27 -8.69 -17.07
CA ASP A 152 -27.25 -10.00 -17.76
C ASP A 152 -28.13 -10.06 -19.02
N GLY A 153 -28.79 -8.93 -19.37
CA GLY A 153 -29.70 -8.82 -20.52
C GLY A 153 -31.10 -9.40 -20.30
N VAL A 154 -31.40 -9.92 -19.10
CA VAL A 154 -32.68 -10.58 -18.77
C VAL A 154 -33.34 -9.99 -17.53
N HIS A 155 -32.56 -9.73 -16.47
CA HIS A 155 -33.05 -9.31 -15.17
C HIS A 155 -32.69 -7.85 -14.87
N SER A 156 -33.61 -7.13 -14.22
CA SER A 156 -33.34 -5.79 -13.73
C SER A 156 -32.55 -5.83 -12.42
N GLN A 157 -31.61 -4.88 -12.27
CA GLN A 157 -30.84 -4.71 -11.03
C GLN A 157 -31.75 -4.49 -9.83
N ASN A 158 -31.57 -5.28 -8.77
CA ASN A 158 -32.34 -5.18 -7.52
C ASN A 158 -31.46 -5.15 -6.25
N TYR A 159 -30.12 -5.16 -6.41
CA TYR A 159 -29.15 -5.14 -5.31
C TYR A 159 -29.29 -3.98 -4.32
N THR A 160 -29.99 -2.91 -4.71
CA THR A 160 -30.32 -1.81 -3.81
C THR A 160 -31.16 -2.26 -2.61
N LEU A 161 -31.99 -3.29 -2.76
CA LEU A 161 -32.76 -3.86 -1.67
C LEU A 161 -31.85 -4.50 -0.60
N LEU A 162 -30.76 -5.16 -1.03
CA LEU A 162 -29.83 -5.83 -0.14
C LEU A 162 -29.04 -4.82 0.73
N TYR A 163 -28.43 -3.79 0.12
CA TYR A 163 -27.62 -2.84 0.90
C TYR A 163 -28.42 -1.99 1.88
N ASN A 164 -29.68 -1.66 1.56
CA ASN A 164 -30.56 -0.93 2.49
C ASN A 164 -30.89 -1.82 3.71
N ASP A 165 -31.17 -3.10 3.48
CA ASP A 165 -31.49 -4.05 4.54
C ASP A 165 -30.26 -4.36 5.41
N ILE A 166 -29.06 -4.48 4.83
CA ILE A 166 -27.80 -4.63 5.59
C ILE A 166 -27.54 -3.40 6.46
N ALA A 167 -27.68 -2.19 5.91
CA ALA A 167 -27.54 -0.95 6.68
C ALA A 167 -28.54 -0.88 7.85
N ALA A 168 -29.78 -1.36 7.65
CA ALA A 168 -30.77 -1.45 8.72
C ALA A 168 -30.44 -2.51 9.78
N ALA A 169 -29.95 -3.69 9.37
CA ALA A 169 -29.51 -4.73 10.29
C ALA A 169 -28.34 -4.24 11.17
N TYR A 170 -27.31 -3.65 10.55
CA TYR A 170 -26.15 -3.10 11.24
C TYR A 170 -26.51 -1.93 12.17
N ALA A 171 -27.29 -0.95 11.70
CA ALA A 171 -27.71 0.17 12.53
C ALA A 171 -28.54 -0.30 13.75
N CYS A 172 -29.43 -1.28 13.57
CA CYS A 172 -30.17 -1.87 14.69
C CYS A 172 -29.25 -2.66 15.64
N ALA A 173 -28.27 -3.42 15.12
CA ALA A 173 -27.29 -4.13 15.94
C ALA A 173 -26.46 -3.16 16.82
N LEU A 174 -26.01 -2.02 16.26
CA LEU A 174 -25.36 -0.95 17.02
C LEU A 174 -26.29 -0.34 18.07
N ARG A 175 -27.56 -0.06 17.75
CA ARG A 175 -28.53 0.45 18.76
C ARG A 175 -28.71 -0.51 19.92
N TRP A 176 -28.75 -1.81 19.66
CA TRP A 176 -28.80 -2.81 20.72
C TRP A 176 -27.53 -2.80 21.57
N LYS A 177 -26.34 -2.89 20.96
CA LYS A 177 -25.06 -2.92 21.69
C LYS A 177 -24.84 -1.68 22.56
N VAL A 178 -25.24 -0.50 22.10
CA VAL A 178 -25.08 0.76 22.86
C VAL A 178 -26.10 0.90 24.01
N THR A 179 -27.33 0.40 23.86
CA THR A 179 -28.44 0.69 24.79
C THR A 179 -28.96 -0.51 25.60
N GLY A 180 -28.57 -1.74 25.24
CA GLY A 180 -29.18 -2.97 25.75
C GLY A 180 -30.61 -3.23 25.29
N THR A 181 -31.22 -2.36 24.47
CA THR A 181 -32.64 -2.48 24.08
C THR A 181 -32.85 -3.61 23.07
N THR A 182 -33.38 -4.75 23.53
CA THR A 182 -33.51 -5.99 22.75
C THR A 182 -34.38 -5.85 21.50
N ALA A 183 -35.36 -4.94 21.47
CA ALA A 183 -36.19 -4.72 20.29
C ALA A 183 -35.37 -4.39 19.02
N TYR A 184 -34.20 -3.76 19.16
CA TYR A 184 -33.29 -3.53 18.03
C TYR A 184 -32.48 -4.77 17.66
N ALA A 185 -32.13 -5.63 18.61
CA ALA A 185 -31.55 -6.94 18.33
C ALA A 185 -32.54 -7.84 17.57
N ASP A 186 -33.80 -7.88 18.02
CA ASP A 186 -34.88 -8.60 17.37
C ASP A 186 -35.11 -8.09 15.94
N LYS A 187 -35.01 -6.78 15.71
CA LYS A 187 -35.09 -6.18 14.37
C LYS A 187 -33.90 -6.58 13.49
N ALA A 188 -32.67 -6.54 13.99
CA ALA A 188 -31.49 -6.95 13.24
C ALA A 188 -31.57 -8.43 12.84
N VAL A 189 -31.92 -9.30 13.79
CA VAL A 189 -32.14 -10.74 13.54
C VAL A 189 -33.30 -10.98 12.57
N GLN A 190 -34.41 -10.24 12.67
CA GLN A 190 -35.53 -10.34 11.73
C GLN A 190 -35.06 -10.11 10.28
N ILE A 191 -34.21 -9.10 10.05
CA ILE A 191 -33.70 -8.76 8.72
C ILE A 191 -32.74 -9.86 8.22
N MET A 192 -31.77 -10.29 9.03
CA MET A 192 -30.83 -11.36 8.67
C MET A 192 -31.53 -12.71 8.43
N ASN A 193 -32.55 -13.04 9.22
CA ASN A 193 -33.36 -14.24 9.04
C ASN A 193 -34.21 -14.19 7.77
N ALA A 194 -34.77 -13.01 7.45
CA ALA A 194 -35.54 -12.83 6.22
C ALA A 194 -34.70 -13.15 4.98
N TRP A 195 -33.47 -12.61 4.89
CA TRP A 195 -32.55 -12.90 3.79
C TRP A 195 -32.04 -14.34 3.80
N SER A 196 -31.56 -14.86 4.94
CA SER A 196 -31.06 -16.25 5.01
C SER A 196 -32.11 -17.33 4.76
N SER A 197 -33.40 -16.99 4.85
CA SER A 197 -34.50 -17.89 4.48
C SER A 197 -34.90 -17.85 3.00
N ALA A 198 -34.44 -16.84 2.26
CA ALA A 198 -34.97 -16.51 0.93
C ALA A 198 -33.91 -16.46 -0.17
N LEU A 199 -32.71 -15.95 0.11
CA LEU A 199 -31.64 -15.78 -0.88
C LEU A 199 -31.09 -17.14 -1.31
N THR A 200 -31.01 -17.37 -2.62
CA THR A 200 -30.48 -18.60 -3.22
C THR A 200 -29.33 -18.36 -4.19
N ALA A 201 -29.17 -17.14 -4.73
CA ALA A 201 -28.04 -16.77 -5.58
C ALA A 201 -27.78 -15.25 -5.61
N LEU A 202 -26.58 -14.86 -6.01
CA LEU A 202 -26.29 -13.56 -6.61
C LEU A 202 -26.12 -13.75 -8.13
N GLY A 203 -26.41 -12.72 -8.92
CA GLY A 203 -26.28 -12.77 -10.38
C GLY A 203 -26.15 -11.40 -11.04
N GLY A 204 -26.23 -11.39 -12.37
CA GLY A 204 -26.01 -10.21 -13.21
C GLY A 204 -24.83 -10.42 -14.16
N ASP A 205 -24.09 -9.34 -14.45
CA ASP A 205 -22.79 -9.43 -15.13
C ASP A 205 -21.65 -9.54 -14.10
N THR A 206 -20.40 -9.25 -14.48
CA THR A 206 -19.23 -9.24 -13.58
C THR A 206 -19.40 -8.34 -12.35
N ASN A 207 -20.30 -7.35 -12.36
CA ASN A 207 -20.62 -6.59 -11.16
C ASN A 207 -21.25 -7.45 -10.04
N VAL A 208 -21.60 -8.72 -10.29
CA VAL A 208 -21.93 -9.69 -9.23
C VAL A 208 -20.80 -9.83 -8.21
N ASP A 209 -19.53 -9.71 -8.63
CA ASP A 209 -18.36 -9.79 -7.74
C ASP A 209 -18.33 -8.62 -6.76
N LEU A 210 -18.73 -7.42 -7.20
CA LEU A 210 -18.91 -6.27 -6.33
C LEU A 210 -20.11 -6.42 -5.39
N ALA A 211 -21.15 -7.17 -5.77
CA ALA A 211 -22.26 -7.47 -4.88
C ALA A 211 -21.85 -8.50 -3.81
N ALA A 212 -21.11 -9.54 -4.21
CA ALA A 212 -20.58 -10.54 -3.30
C ALA A 212 -19.55 -9.94 -2.33
N GLY A 213 -18.63 -9.11 -2.83
CA GLY A 213 -17.57 -8.50 -2.03
C GLY A 213 -18.09 -7.48 -1.03
N ILE A 214 -18.69 -6.40 -1.52
CA ILE A 214 -19.15 -5.29 -0.67
C ILE A 214 -20.22 -5.79 0.31
N TYR A 215 -21.31 -6.35 -0.18
CA TYR A 215 -22.43 -6.71 0.70
C TYR A 215 -22.12 -7.96 1.55
N GLY A 216 -21.19 -8.81 1.12
CA GLY A 216 -20.73 -9.97 1.89
C GLY A 216 -20.05 -9.58 3.20
N TYR A 217 -19.04 -8.71 3.14
CA TYR A 217 -18.31 -8.30 4.35
C TYR A 217 -19.19 -7.50 5.33
N GLU A 218 -20.07 -6.66 4.80
CA GLU A 218 -20.99 -5.85 5.60
C GLU A 218 -22.03 -6.72 6.32
N PHE A 219 -22.61 -7.70 5.64
CA PHE A 219 -23.62 -8.58 6.23
C PHE A 219 -22.99 -9.53 7.26
N ALA A 220 -21.79 -10.04 6.98
CA ALA A 220 -21.03 -10.83 7.95
C ALA A 220 -20.71 -10.02 9.22
N ASN A 221 -20.34 -8.75 9.09
CA ASN A 221 -20.17 -7.85 10.24
C ASN A 221 -21.46 -7.67 11.03
N ALA A 222 -22.61 -7.44 10.37
CA ALA A 222 -23.90 -7.35 11.08
C ALA A 222 -24.23 -8.65 11.84
N GLY A 223 -23.96 -9.82 11.25
CA GLY A 223 -24.11 -11.12 11.91
C GLY A 223 -23.18 -11.31 13.11
N GLU A 224 -21.91 -10.95 12.99
CA GLU A 224 -20.90 -11.09 14.04
C GLU A 224 -21.25 -10.30 15.31
N ILE A 225 -21.75 -9.07 15.16
CA ILE A 225 -22.25 -8.26 16.31
C ILE A 225 -23.34 -9.03 17.08
N MET A 226 -24.20 -9.71 16.33
CA MET A 226 -25.40 -10.40 16.83
C MET A 226 -25.15 -11.84 17.29
N ARG A 227 -23.98 -12.47 17.04
CA ARG A 227 -23.72 -13.89 17.36
C ARG A 227 -23.91 -14.24 18.85
N THR A 228 -23.77 -13.25 19.73
CA THR A 228 -23.94 -13.39 21.19
C THR A 228 -25.36 -13.08 21.69
N TYR A 229 -26.29 -12.73 20.80
CA TYR A 229 -27.66 -12.40 21.19
C TYR A 229 -28.50 -13.66 21.42
N SER A 230 -28.95 -13.88 22.65
CA SER A 230 -29.73 -15.05 23.04
C SER A 230 -31.10 -15.18 22.36
N GLY A 231 -31.59 -14.12 21.71
CA GLY A 231 -32.81 -14.17 20.90
C GLY A 231 -32.61 -14.67 19.46
N TRP A 232 -31.37 -14.84 19.00
CA TRP A 232 -31.10 -15.49 17.71
C TRP A 232 -31.05 -17.00 17.91
N ALA A 233 -32.00 -17.74 17.32
CA ALA A 233 -32.00 -19.19 17.41
C ALA A 233 -30.75 -19.78 16.73
N ALA A 234 -30.08 -20.74 17.37
CA ALA A 234 -28.84 -21.32 16.83
C ALA A 234 -29.00 -21.91 15.42
N ALA A 235 -30.17 -22.48 15.09
CA ALA A 235 -30.47 -22.97 13.75
C ALA A 235 -30.67 -21.85 12.70
N ASP A 236 -31.15 -20.68 13.12
CA ASP A 236 -31.24 -19.49 12.27
C ASP A 236 -29.86 -18.88 12.00
N PHE A 237 -29.02 -18.80 13.04
CA PHE A 237 -27.63 -18.35 12.90
C PHE A 237 -26.82 -19.29 12.00
N ALA A 238 -26.95 -20.61 12.18
CA ALA A 238 -26.32 -21.60 11.30
C ALA A 238 -26.80 -21.49 9.84
N ARG A 239 -28.09 -21.17 9.59
CA ARG A 239 -28.59 -20.88 8.24
C ARG A 239 -27.99 -19.59 7.67
N PHE A 240 -27.81 -18.56 8.49
CA PHE A 240 -27.14 -17.32 8.08
C PHE A 240 -25.67 -17.56 7.70
N GLN A 241 -24.90 -18.26 8.56
CA GLN A 241 -23.54 -18.70 8.23
C GLN A 241 -23.51 -19.53 6.94
N ASN A 242 -24.46 -20.45 6.75
CA ASN A 242 -24.56 -21.25 5.53
C ASN A 242 -24.80 -20.38 4.28
N MET A 243 -25.72 -19.41 4.33
CA MET A 243 -25.94 -18.44 3.25
C MET A 243 -24.65 -17.69 2.88
N MET A 244 -23.90 -17.19 3.88
CA MET A 244 -22.63 -16.50 3.63
C MET A 244 -21.59 -17.42 2.96
N SER A 245 -21.39 -18.62 3.52
CA SER A 245 -20.39 -19.59 3.04
C SER A 245 -20.72 -20.26 1.70
N SER A 246 -22.00 -20.33 1.31
CA SER A 246 -22.44 -21.06 0.09
C SER A 246 -22.87 -20.16 -1.06
N ILE A 247 -23.18 -18.89 -0.82
CA ILE A 247 -23.62 -17.94 -1.86
C ILE A 247 -22.57 -16.84 -2.10
N PHE A 248 -22.06 -16.21 -1.04
CA PHE A 248 -21.12 -15.09 -1.17
C PHE A 248 -19.69 -15.58 -1.40
N TYR A 249 -19.17 -16.41 -0.48
CA TYR A 249 -17.79 -16.87 -0.53
C TYR A 249 -17.37 -17.51 -1.88
N PRO A 250 -18.15 -18.39 -2.53
CA PRO A 250 -17.71 -19.01 -3.78
C PRO A 250 -17.48 -17.99 -4.90
N ILE A 251 -18.26 -16.91 -4.95
CA ILE A 251 -18.07 -15.82 -5.93
C ILE A 251 -16.80 -15.02 -5.56
N ASN A 252 -16.62 -14.71 -4.28
CA ASN A 252 -15.43 -13.96 -3.83
C ASN A 252 -14.12 -14.72 -4.13
N HIS A 253 -14.07 -16.01 -3.79
CA HIS A 253 -12.94 -16.90 -4.00
C HIS A 253 -12.64 -17.09 -5.49
N ASP A 254 -13.67 -17.31 -6.30
CA ASP A 254 -13.55 -17.45 -7.75
C ASP A 254 -13.01 -16.17 -8.40
N PHE A 255 -13.49 -15.00 -7.96
CA PHE A 255 -13.00 -13.71 -8.44
C PHE A 255 -11.51 -13.51 -8.17
N ILE A 256 -11.03 -13.68 -6.94
CA ILE A 256 -9.62 -13.41 -6.61
C ILE A 256 -8.65 -14.44 -7.22
N ASN A 257 -9.12 -15.63 -7.60
CA ASN A 257 -8.29 -16.68 -8.20
C ASN A 257 -8.33 -16.71 -9.74
N ARG A 258 -9.40 -16.19 -10.38
CA ARG A 258 -9.55 -16.22 -11.85
C ARG A 258 -9.73 -14.87 -12.50
N HIS A 259 -10.09 -13.82 -11.76
CA HIS A 259 -10.42 -12.49 -12.28
C HIS A 259 -11.34 -12.55 -13.52
N ASN A 260 -12.44 -13.30 -13.46
CA ASN A 260 -13.34 -13.55 -14.60
C ASN A 260 -12.65 -14.14 -15.86
N ASN A 261 -11.59 -14.93 -15.68
CA ASN A 261 -10.67 -15.47 -16.70
C ASN A 261 -9.84 -14.39 -17.42
N THR A 262 -9.49 -13.31 -16.73
CA THR A 262 -8.59 -12.26 -17.23
C THR A 262 -7.23 -12.33 -16.54
N GLN A 263 -6.31 -11.43 -16.89
CA GLN A 263 -5.03 -11.29 -16.20
C GLN A 263 -5.22 -10.51 -14.88
N GLU A 264 -4.38 -10.78 -13.90
CA GLU A 264 -4.59 -10.45 -12.48
C GLU A 264 -4.64 -8.93 -12.20
N THR A 265 -4.08 -8.10 -13.10
CA THR A 265 -4.10 -6.63 -13.00
C THR A 265 -5.20 -5.94 -13.83
N HIS A 266 -6.13 -6.71 -14.43
CA HIS A 266 -7.25 -6.19 -15.22
C HIS A 266 -8.22 -5.35 -14.38
N TYR A 267 -8.64 -5.88 -13.22
CA TYR A 267 -9.55 -5.18 -12.32
C TYR A 267 -8.83 -4.18 -11.40
N TRP A 268 -9.53 -3.11 -11.04
CA TRP A 268 -9.04 -2.07 -10.12
C TRP A 268 -9.01 -2.57 -8.67
N ALA A 269 -8.12 -2.01 -7.84
CA ALA A 269 -7.87 -2.46 -6.46
C ALA A 269 -9.16 -2.63 -5.61
N ASN A 270 -10.15 -1.76 -5.77
CA ASN A 270 -11.43 -1.88 -5.04
C ASN A 270 -12.17 -3.22 -5.25
N TRP A 271 -12.02 -3.85 -6.43
CA TRP A 271 -12.66 -5.13 -6.74
C TRP A 271 -12.08 -6.26 -5.90
N ASP A 272 -10.75 -6.44 -5.91
CA ASP A 272 -10.10 -7.41 -5.04
C ASP A 272 -10.38 -7.09 -3.57
N LEU A 273 -10.17 -5.84 -3.14
CA LEU A 273 -10.31 -5.45 -1.74
C LEU A 273 -11.70 -5.73 -1.15
N CYS A 274 -12.79 -5.53 -1.90
CA CYS A 274 -14.12 -5.88 -1.38
C CYS A 274 -14.33 -7.41 -1.30
N ASN A 275 -13.79 -8.19 -2.24
CA ASN A 275 -13.85 -9.65 -2.20
C ASN A 275 -13.00 -10.21 -1.04
N LEU A 276 -11.81 -9.68 -0.81
CA LEU A 276 -10.95 -10.02 0.33
C LEU A 276 -11.58 -9.67 1.67
N ALA A 277 -12.21 -8.50 1.79
CA ALA A 277 -12.97 -8.12 2.98
C ALA A 277 -14.09 -9.12 3.26
N SER A 278 -14.81 -9.59 2.22
CA SER A 278 -15.86 -10.60 2.35
C SER A 278 -15.30 -11.94 2.81
N ILE A 279 -14.26 -12.46 2.15
CA ILE A 279 -13.64 -13.75 2.49
C ILE A 279 -13.15 -13.74 3.95
N MET A 280 -12.46 -12.67 4.37
CA MET A 280 -12.00 -12.50 5.75
C MET A 280 -13.17 -12.46 6.74
N ALA A 281 -14.22 -11.68 6.44
CA ALA A 281 -15.37 -11.52 7.32
C ALA A 281 -16.18 -12.83 7.46
N ILE A 282 -16.36 -13.57 6.37
CA ILE A 282 -17.01 -14.87 6.34
C ILE A 282 -16.16 -15.92 7.08
N GLY A 283 -14.83 -15.86 6.94
CA GLY A 283 -13.89 -16.72 7.68
C GLY A 283 -14.09 -16.66 9.19
N VAL A 284 -14.06 -15.46 9.77
CA VAL A 284 -14.30 -15.27 11.22
C VAL A 284 -15.74 -15.66 11.59
N LEU A 285 -16.76 -15.17 10.86
CA LEU A 285 -18.17 -15.44 11.16
C LEU A 285 -18.49 -16.94 11.22
N CYS A 286 -17.88 -17.73 10.34
CA CYS A 286 -18.11 -19.16 10.19
C CYS A 286 -17.07 -20.04 10.88
N ASP A 287 -16.22 -19.47 11.75
CA ASP A 287 -15.14 -20.16 12.47
C ASP A 287 -14.18 -20.94 11.52
N ASN A 288 -13.91 -20.40 10.32
CA ASN A 288 -13.12 -21.02 9.26
C ASN A 288 -11.77 -20.28 9.02
N GLN A 289 -10.71 -20.79 9.64
CA GLN A 289 -9.34 -20.24 9.56
C GLN A 289 -8.81 -20.17 8.12
N SER A 290 -9.11 -21.14 7.26
CA SER A 290 -8.55 -21.19 5.90
C SER A 290 -8.98 -20.00 5.02
N LEU A 291 -10.20 -19.47 5.23
CA LEU A 291 -10.67 -18.29 4.49
C LEU A 291 -9.98 -17.02 5.01
N PHE A 292 -9.81 -16.91 6.33
CA PHE A 292 -9.08 -15.81 6.93
C PHE A 292 -7.61 -15.78 6.44
N ASP A 293 -6.94 -16.94 6.43
CA ASP A 293 -5.57 -17.08 5.96
C ASP A 293 -5.43 -16.79 4.46
N GLU A 294 -6.40 -17.19 3.62
CA GLU A 294 -6.48 -16.82 2.19
C GLU A 294 -6.50 -15.29 2.01
N ALA A 295 -7.41 -14.60 2.71
CA ALA A 295 -7.55 -13.16 2.60
C ALA A 295 -6.31 -12.40 3.12
N VAL A 296 -5.71 -12.84 4.23
CA VAL A 296 -4.45 -12.29 4.76
C VAL A 296 -3.31 -12.49 3.75
N THR A 297 -3.14 -13.70 3.22
CA THR A 297 -2.04 -14.05 2.30
C THR A 297 -2.14 -13.25 1.00
N PHE A 298 -3.36 -13.11 0.44
CA PHE A 298 -3.57 -12.33 -0.77
C PHE A 298 -3.35 -10.83 -0.53
N PHE A 299 -3.82 -10.27 0.60
CA PHE A 299 -3.56 -8.86 0.92
C PHE A 299 -2.06 -8.57 1.04
N GLN A 300 -1.28 -9.50 1.58
CA GLN A 300 0.17 -9.35 1.76
C GLN A 300 1.01 -9.60 0.50
N SER A 301 0.60 -10.57 -0.34
CA SER A 301 1.45 -11.12 -1.41
C SER A 301 0.69 -11.66 -2.64
N GLY A 302 -0.60 -11.36 -2.76
CA GLY A 302 -1.44 -11.81 -3.89
C GLY A 302 -1.04 -11.20 -5.24
N PRO A 303 -1.43 -11.85 -6.35
CA PRO A 303 -1.06 -11.41 -7.70
C PRO A 303 -1.96 -10.30 -8.25
N GLY A 304 -3.12 -10.02 -7.63
CA GLY A 304 -4.05 -8.97 -8.06
C GLY A 304 -3.82 -7.59 -7.42
N ASN A 305 -4.54 -6.59 -7.91
CA ASN A 305 -4.45 -5.19 -7.44
C ASN A 305 -4.90 -4.95 -5.99
N GLY A 306 -5.58 -5.91 -5.34
CA GLY A 306 -5.89 -5.86 -3.91
C GLY A 306 -4.76 -6.29 -2.97
N CYS A 307 -3.67 -6.84 -3.50
CA CYS A 307 -2.42 -6.96 -2.75
C CYS A 307 -1.89 -5.56 -2.44
N ILE A 308 -1.49 -5.31 -1.19
CA ILE A 308 -1.18 -3.95 -0.70
C ILE A 308 0.00 -3.30 -1.45
N LEU A 309 0.95 -4.10 -1.94
CA LEU A 309 2.05 -3.64 -2.79
C LEU A 309 1.57 -3.11 -4.15
N GLN A 310 0.46 -3.64 -4.69
CA GLN A 310 -0.14 -3.18 -5.94
C GLN A 310 -1.13 -2.03 -5.71
N ALA A 311 -1.97 -2.14 -4.66
CA ALA A 311 -2.89 -1.09 -4.24
C ALA A 311 -2.16 0.23 -3.92
N VAL A 312 -0.99 0.14 -3.27
CA VAL A 312 -0.05 1.25 -3.04
C VAL A 312 1.15 1.10 -3.98
N TYR A 313 0.85 1.29 -5.26
CA TYR A 313 1.71 1.07 -6.43
C TYR A 313 3.14 1.61 -6.32
N TYR A 314 3.28 2.85 -5.82
CA TYR A 314 4.57 3.55 -5.76
C TYR A 314 4.66 4.41 -4.51
N VAL A 315 5.81 4.41 -3.83
CA VAL A 315 6.05 5.23 -2.62
C VAL A 315 6.90 6.44 -2.98
N HIS A 316 6.33 7.63 -2.83
CA HIS A 316 7.04 8.89 -2.97
C HIS A 316 7.74 9.28 -1.64
N PRO A 317 8.78 10.14 -1.70
CA PRO A 317 9.42 10.68 -0.50
C PRO A 317 8.40 11.25 0.50
N GLY A 318 8.66 11.04 1.79
CA GLY A 318 7.73 11.34 2.87
C GLY A 318 6.65 10.28 3.08
N TYR A 319 6.90 9.04 2.64
CA TYR A 319 5.95 7.93 2.72
C TYR A 319 4.56 8.25 2.14
N LEU A 320 4.53 9.02 1.07
CA LEU A 320 3.30 9.31 0.31
C LEU A 320 3.10 8.20 -0.72
N GLY A 321 2.31 7.19 -0.37
CA GLY A 321 2.04 6.01 -1.19
C GLY A 321 0.96 6.26 -2.23
N GLN A 322 1.33 6.37 -3.49
CA GLN A 322 0.38 6.56 -4.59
C GLN A 322 -0.59 5.37 -4.70
N TRP A 323 -1.87 5.64 -4.50
CA TRP A 323 -2.92 4.65 -4.65
C TRP A 323 -3.17 4.32 -6.13
N GLN A 324 -3.34 3.03 -6.42
CA GLN A 324 -3.51 2.47 -7.76
C GLN A 324 -4.60 3.19 -8.59
N GLU A 325 -5.69 3.61 -7.93
CA GLU A 325 -6.84 4.24 -8.58
C GLU A 325 -6.74 5.78 -8.67
N SER A 326 -5.69 6.42 -8.16
CA SER A 326 -5.59 7.90 -8.11
C SER A 326 -5.51 8.58 -9.48
N GLY A 327 -5.16 7.85 -10.55
CA GLY A 327 -5.26 8.35 -11.93
C GLY A 327 -6.64 8.15 -12.58
N ARG A 328 -7.56 7.44 -11.92
CA ARG A 328 -8.94 7.20 -12.39
C ARG A 328 -9.89 8.26 -11.85
N ASP A 329 -10.16 8.22 -10.54
CA ASP A 329 -10.95 9.20 -9.80
C ASP A 329 -10.79 9.00 -8.28
N GLN A 330 -11.12 10.04 -7.52
CA GLN A 330 -10.97 10.01 -6.08
C GLN A 330 -12.14 9.33 -5.34
N GLY A 331 -13.29 9.14 -5.98
CA GLY A 331 -14.42 8.42 -5.40
C GLY A 331 -14.13 6.94 -5.17
N HIS A 332 -13.24 6.37 -6.00
CA HIS A 332 -12.74 5.01 -5.86
C HIS A 332 -11.42 4.95 -5.09
N ALA A 333 -10.51 5.93 -5.22
CA ALA A 333 -9.33 5.98 -4.34
C ALA A 333 -9.74 6.01 -2.84
N THR A 334 -10.79 6.77 -2.49
CA THR A 334 -11.35 6.78 -1.13
C THR A 334 -12.11 5.50 -0.76
N LEU A 335 -12.71 4.79 -1.73
CA LEU A 335 -13.30 3.46 -1.52
C LEU A 335 -12.21 2.43 -1.17
N GLY A 336 -11.09 2.46 -1.88
CA GLY A 336 -9.93 1.61 -1.60
C GLY A 336 -9.43 1.75 -0.16
N ILE A 337 -9.30 2.99 0.35
CA ILE A 337 -8.94 3.23 1.76
C ILE A 337 -9.99 2.67 2.73
N ALA A 338 -11.28 2.77 2.41
CA ALA A 338 -12.34 2.23 3.26
C ALA A 338 -12.31 0.70 3.35
N LEU A 339 -12.13 0.01 2.21
CA LEU A 339 -12.07 -1.46 2.14
C LEU A 339 -10.77 -2.01 2.77
N ALA A 340 -9.62 -1.42 2.44
CA ALA A 340 -8.34 -1.80 3.05
C ALA A 340 -8.32 -1.53 4.56
N GLY A 341 -8.92 -0.43 5.01
CA GLY A 341 -9.09 -0.15 6.45
C GLY A 341 -9.95 -1.18 7.16
N ALA A 342 -11.03 -1.64 6.54
CA ALA A 342 -11.86 -2.71 7.07
C ALA A 342 -11.10 -4.04 7.19
N ILE A 343 -10.35 -4.43 6.14
CA ILE A 343 -9.46 -5.61 6.17
C ILE A 343 -8.46 -5.51 7.32
N CYS A 344 -7.78 -4.36 7.45
CA CYS A 344 -6.75 -4.19 8.48
C CYS A 344 -7.31 -4.27 9.90
N GLU A 345 -8.51 -3.72 10.17
CA GLU A 345 -9.13 -3.79 11.49
C GLU A 345 -9.70 -5.16 11.84
N MET A 346 -10.33 -5.85 10.87
CA MET A 346 -10.78 -7.23 11.07
C MET A 346 -9.60 -8.16 11.33
N ALA A 347 -8.48 -7.99 10.62
CA ALA A 347 -7.24 -8.73 10.89
C ALA A 347 -6.62 -8.39 12.25
N TRP A 348 -6.58 -7.09 12.61
CA TRP A 348 -6.04 -6.62 13.90
C TRP A 348 -6.81 -7.21 15.09
N ASN A 349 -8.14 -7.26 15.01
CA ASN A 349 -8.98 -7.83 16.07
C ASN A 349 -8.86 -9.36 16.20
N GLN A 350 -8.23 -10.03 15.23
CA GLN A 350 -7.80 -11.43 15.29
C GLN A 350 -6.29 -11.60 15.58
N GLY A 351 -5.58 -10.51 15.89
CA GLY A 351 -4.16 -10.54 16.29
C GLY A 351 -3.14 -10.43 15.14
N VAL A 352 -3.57 -10.10 13.91
CA VAL A 352 -2.69 -9.95 12.75
C VAL A 352 -2.51 -8.46 12.40
N ASP A 353 -1.29 -7.92 12.56
CA ASP A 353 -0.98 -6.51 12.27
C ASP A 353 -0.81 -6.23 10.76
N LEU A 354 -1.91 -6.22 10.02
CA LEU A 354 -1.92 -5.75 8.62
C LEU A 354 -1.74 -4.23 8.48
N TYR A 355 -2.02 -3.46 9.54
CA TYR A 355 -1.74 -2.01 9.56
C TYR A 355 -0.23 -1.74 9.54
N GLY A 356 0.56 -2.49 10.31
CA GLY A 356 2.02 -2.39 10.37
C GLY A 356 2.77 -3.04 9.22
N TYR A 357 2.11 -3.88 8.43
CA TYR A 357 2.73 -4.62 7.32
C TYR A 357 3.39 -3.68 6.29
N ASP A 358 4.52 -4.15 5.74
CA ASP A 358 5.36 -3.41 4.79
C ASP A 358 5.64 -1.96 5.24
N ASN A 359 6.18 -1.80 6.45
CA ASN A 359 6.49 -0.50 7.07
C ASN A 359 5.28 0.46 7.12
N ASN A 360 4.11 -0.06 7.47
CA ASN A 360 2.82 0.64 7.45
C ASN A 360 2.39 1.11 6.03
N ARG A 361 2.54 0.25 5.01
CA ARG A 361 2.20 0.56 3.61
C ARG A 361 0.78 1.09 3.44
N PHE A 362 -0.18 0.58 4.23
CA PHE A 362 -1.54 1.10 4.22
C PHE A 362 -1.63 2.57 4.68
N LEU A 363 -0.84 3.00 5.68
CA LEU A 363 -0.77 4.42 6.07
C LEU A 363 -0.21 5.28 4.93
N MET A 364 0.75 4.77 4.17
CA MET A 364 1.31 5.49 3.02
C MET A 364 0.21 5.82 1.99
N GLY A 365 -0.63 4.83 1.68
CA GLY A 365 -1.80 5.00 0.82
C GLY A 365 -2.83 5.96 1.41
N ALA A 366 -3.17 5.81 2.69
CA ALA A 366 -4.14 6.64 3.37
C ALA A 366 -3.72 8.12 3.44
N GLU A 367 -2.46 8.42 3.79
CA GLU A 367 -1.93 9.79 3.82
C GLU A 367 -1.91 10.42 2.41
N TYR A 368 -1.56 9.66 1.37
CA TYR A 368 -1.61 10.14 -0.01
C TYR A 368 -3.03 10.51 -0.45
N VAL A 369 -3.99 9.60 -0.26
CA VAL A 369 -5.40 9.82 -0.66
C VAL A 369 -6.07 10.89 0.20
N ALA A 370 -5.75 10.96 1.49
CA ALA A 370 -6.22 12.03 2.37
C ALA A 370 -5.67 13.38 1.92
N LYS A 371 -4.34 13.49 1.70
CA LYS A 371 -3.68 14.72 1.21
C LYS A 371 -4.33 15.18 -0.09
N SER A 372 -4.42 14.31 -1.09
CA SER A 372 -4.95 14.64 -2.41
C SER A 372 -6.42 15.08 -2.42
N ASN A 373 -7.20 14.74 -1.39
CA ASN A 373 -8.61 15.10 -1.26
C ASN A 373 -8.89 16.23 -0.26
N LEU A 374 -7.86 16.83 0.34
CA LEU A 374 -7.99 17.96 1.27
C LEU A 374 -7.75 19.30 0.58
N ILE A 375 -8.55 20.30 0.95
CA ILE A 375 -8.34 21.70 0.58
C ILE A 375 -7.16 22.27 1.39
N GLU A 376 -6.15 22.80 0.69
CA GLU A 376 -5.02 23.52 1.29
C GLU A 376 -5.41 24.97 1.61
N SER A 377 -6.04 25.66 0.66
CA SER A 377 -6.49 27.04 0.84
C SER A 377 -7.60 27.43 -0.14
N GLY A 378 -8.61 28.16 0.33
CA GLY A 378 -9.74 28.60 -0.50
C GLY A 378 -10.51 27.43 -1.10
N THR A 379 -10.33 27.20 -2.41
CA THR A 379 -10.87 26.05 -3.16
C THR A 379 -9.77 25.18 -3.78
N THR A 380 -8.50 25.43 -3.43
CA THR A 380 -7.33 24.73 -3.96
C THR A 380 -7.04 23.51 -3.10
N TYR A 381 -7.07 22.33 -3.71
CA TYR A 381 -6.64 21.08 -3.09
C TYR A 381 -5.11 21.01 -2.97
N TYR A 382 -4.60 20.29 -1.97
CA TYR A 382 -3.18 19.94 -1.93
C TYR A 382 -2.78 19.15 -3.19
N THR A 383 -1.59 19.41 -3.69
CA THR A 383 -0.98 18.60 -4.73
C THR A 383 -0.33 17.35 -4.13
N VAL A 384 -0.28 16.29 -4.95
CA VAL A 384 0.45 15.06 -4.68
C VAL A 384 1.33 14.71 -5.89
N PRO A 385 2.53 14.15 -5.69
CA PRO A 385 3.35 13.65 -6.78
C PRO A 385 2.70 12.43 -7.44
N PHE A 386 3.00 12.18 -8.71
CA PHE A 386 2.42 11.07 -9.46
C PHE A 386 3.43 10.45 -10.44
N VAL A 387 3.60 9.13 -10.37
CA VAL A 387 4.31 8.31 -11.35
C VAL A 387 3.28 7.61 -12.24
N ARG A 388 3.55 7.51 -13.54
CA ARG A 388 2.67 6.86 -14.52
C ARG A 388 2.28 5.45 -14.06
N TYR A 389 0.98 5.14 -14.05
CA TYR A 389 0.44 3.81 -13.82
C TYR A 389 -0.03 3.19 -15.15
N ASN A 390 0.23 1.91 -15.36
CA ASN A 390 -0.29 1.15 -16.50
C ASN A 390 -0.54 -0.31 -16.11
N ASN A 391 -1.49 -0.98 -16.76
CA ASN A 391 -1.82 -2.39 -16.54
C ASN A 391 -1.93 -3.13 -17.88
N VAL A 392 -2.31 -4.42 -17.81
CA VAL A 392 -2.54 -5.30 -18.96
C VAL A 392 -3.52 -4.75 -20.03
N ASP A 393 -4.48 -3.91 -19.66
CA ASP A 393 -5.45 -3.29 -20.58
C ASP A 393 -4.93 -1.98 -21.20
N ASN A 394 -3.70 -1.59 -20.86
CA ASN A 394 -3.07 -0.34 -21.28
C ASN A 394 -3.87 0.92 -20.85
N VAL A 395 -4.41 0.93 -19.62
CA VAL A 395 -5.14 2.10 -19.05
C VAL A 395 -4.33 3.39 -19.04
N ASN A 396 -2.99 3.28 -19.03
CA ASN A 396 -2.01 4.32 -19.31
C ASN A 396 -2.28 5.69 -18.63
N GLN A 397 -2.37 5.68 -17.30
CA GLN A 397 -2.61 6.89 -16.51
C GLN A 397 -1.29 7.64 -16.31
N THR A 398 -1.16 8.79 -16.94
CA THR A 398 0.06 9.63 -16.91
C THR A 398 0.02 10.76 -15.87
N GLY A 399 -1.08 10.91 -15.14
CA GLY A 399 -1.25 11.95 -14.12
C GLY A 399 -2.40 11.65 -13.15
N PHE A 400 -2.42 12.42 -12.06
CA PHE A 400 -3.46 12.38 -11.03
C PHE A 400 -4.81 12.91 -11.56
N SER A 401 -5.91 12.24 -11.20
CA SER A 401 -7.27 12.63 -11.60
C SER A 401 -7.96 13.48 -10.54
N THR A 402 -8.39 14.70 -10.90
CA THR A 402 -9.21 15.58 -10.05
C THR A 402 -10.70 15.22 -10.05
N SER A 403 -11.09 14.14 -10.75
CA SER A 403 -12.48 13.67 -10.76
C SER A 403 -12.91 13.21 -9.36
N ALA A 404 -14.07 13.69 -8.91
CA ALA A 404 -14.64 13.42 -7.58
C ALA A 404 -13.72 13.78 -6.39
N GLN A 405 -12.76 14.70 -6.57
CA GLN A 405 -11.86 15.17 -5.52
C GLN A 405 -12.64 15.79 -4.35
N GLY A 406 -12.26 15.43 -3.11
CA GLY A 406 -12.99 15.78 -1.90
C GLY A 406 -14.15 14.83 -1.54
N THR A 407 -14.24 13.65 -2.17
CA THR A 407 -15.26 12.65 -1.80
C THR A 407 -15.14 12.24 -0.33
N ALA A 408 -16.19 12.49 0.45
CA ALA A 408 -16.28 12.09 1.85
C ALA A 408 -16.84 10.66 1.96
N ARG A 409 -16.15 9.81 2.73
CA ARG A 409 -16.58 8.44 3.10
C ARG A 409 -16.38 8.23 4.61
N PRO A 410 -17.21 7.41 5.28
CA PRO A 410 -17.15 7.21 6.74
C PRO A 410 -16.10 6.16 7.14
N CYS A 411 -14.84 6.36 6.75
CA CYS A 411 -13.71 5.46 7.02
C CYS A 411 -12.53 6.12 7.75
N TRP A 412 -12.51 7.46 7.84
CA TRP A 412 -11.31 8.18 8.26
C TRP A 412 -11.07 8.14 9.77
N ALA A 413 -12.13 8.06 10.57
CA ALA A 413 -12.00 7.85 12.01
C ALA A 413 -11.29 6.52 12.34
N LEU A 414 -11.52 5.45 11.57
CA LEU A 414 -10.86 4.16 11.78
C LEU A 414 -9.34 4.28 11.60
N VAL A 415 -8.91 4.80 10.44
CA VAL A 415 -7.49 4.94 10.11
C VAL A 415 -6.79 5.91 11.08
N TYR A 416 -7.38 7.07 11.35
CA TYR A 416 -6.82 8.05 12.29
C TYR A 416 -6.63 7.46 13.71
N ASN A 417 -7.66 6.82 14.26
CA ASN A 417 -7.59 6.32 15.63
C ASN A 417 -6.65 5.12 15.76
N HIS A 418 -6.51 4.28 14.74
CA HIS A 418 -5.51 3.22 14.73
C HIS A 418 -4.09 3.80 14.84
N TYR A 419 -3.66 4.66 13.91
CA TYR A 419 -2.27 5.10 13.90
C TYR A 419 -1.97 6.13 15.01
N VAL A 420 -2.87 7.06 15.29
CA VAL A 420 -2.61 8.16 16.24
C VAL A 420 -2.96 7.76 17.67
N ASN A 421 -4.17 7.28 17.92
CA ASN A 421 -4.65 7.01 19.29
C ASN A 421 -4.40 5.57 19.78
N ARG A 422 -4.04 4.61 18.91
CA ARG A 422 -3.64 3.24 19.28
C ARG A 422 -2.13 2.99 19.11
N LYS A 423 -1.48 3.46 18.03
CA LYS A 423 -0.01 3.31 17.81
C LYS A 423 0.85 4.53 18.17
N GLY A 424 0.26 5.71 18.44
CA GLY A 424 0.98 6.92 18.84
C GLY A 424 1.81 7.59 17.73
N MET A 425 1.57 7.22 16.47
CA MET A 425 2.26 7.74 15.29
C MET A 425 1.58 9.01 14.76
N ALA A 426 2.25 9.76 13.89
CA ALA A 426 1.64 10.84 13.13
C ALA A 426 0.89 10.30 11.90
N ALA A 427 -0.35 10.73 11.71
CA ALA A 427 -1.11 10.56 10.46
C ALA A 427 -1.76 11.91 10.07
N PRO A 428 -0.96 12.92 9.69
CA PRO A 428 -1.40 14.32 9.68
C PRO A 428 -2.47 14.65 8.64
N TYR A 429 -2.47 14.02 7.46
CA TYR A 429 -3.50 14.24 6.45
C TYR A 429 -4.75 13.41 6.76
N THR A 430 -4.60 12.16 7.22
CA THR A 430 -5.71 11.31 7.72
C THR A 430 -6.43 11.99 8.88
N GLN A 431 -5.69 12.61 9.83
CA GLN A 431 -6.25 13.38 10.94
C GLN A 431 -7.08 14.57 10.46
N LYS A 432 -6.56 15.37 9.51
CA LYS A 432 -7.30 16.48 8.90
C LYS A 432 -8.57 15.99 8.22
N PHE A 433 -8.53 14.84 7.54
CA PHE A 433 -9.69 14.25 6.88
C PHE A 433 -10.73 13.74 7.88
N ALA A 434 -10.31 13.01 8.91
CA ALA A 434 -11.18 12.53 9.98
C ALA A 434 -11.93 13.69 10.63
N VAL A 435 -11.24 14.78 10.96
CA VAL A 435 -11.87 16.00 11.50
C VAL A 435 -12.84 16.66 10.50
N LEU A 436 -12.54 16.64 9.20
CA LEU A 436 -13.40 17.20 8.16
C LEU A 436 -14.72 16.44 7.98
N VAL A 437 -14.72 15.10 8.13
CA VAL A 437 -15.92 14.27 7.94
C VAL A 437 -16.71 14.00 9.24
N GLN A 438 -16.17 14.38 10.39
CA GLN A 438 -16.79 14.16 11.69
C GLN A 438 -17.95 15.14 11.95
N PRO A 439 -19.09 14.69 12.51
CA PRO A 439 -19.44 13.31 12.85
C PRO A 439 -19.91 12.49 11.64
N GLU A 440 -19.32 11.30 11.48
CA GLU A 440 -19.67 10.36 10.39
C GLU A 440 -21.03 9.69 10.65
N GLY A 441 -21.81 9.49 9.58
CA GLY A 441 -22.99 8.64 9.53
C GLY A 441 -22.69 7.27 8.91
N GLY A 442 -23.72 6.56 8.47
CA GLY A 442 -23.60 5.29 7.74
C GLY A 442 -24.50 5.21 6.52
N GLY A 443 -24.97 4.02 6.18
CA GLY A 443 -25.86 3.76 5.04
C GLY A 443 -27.01 4.76 4.93
N GLY A 444 -27.12 5.44 3.79
CA GLY A 444 -28.13 6.47 3.52
C GLY A 444 -27.81 7.88 4.00
N ASN A 445 -26.69 8.09 4.70
CA ASN A 445 -26.18 9.44 5.01
C ASN A 445 -25.30 10.02 3.89
N TYR A 446 -24.81 9.19 2.97
CA TYR A 446 -23.87 9.56 1.88
C TYR A 446 -24.49 9.42 0.47
N GLY A 447 -25.81 9.58 0.36
CA GLY A 447 -26.57 9.43 -0.88
C GLY A 447 -27.43 8.16 -0.93
N SER A 448 -28.16 7.98 -2.03
CA SER A 448 -29.12 6.87 -2.23
C SER A 448 -28.62 5.73 -3.13
N THR A 449 -27.53 5.95 -3.87
CA THR A 449 -26.87 4.95 -4.74
C THR A 449 -25.88 4.11 -3.95
N SER A 450 -25.34 3.03 -4.55
CA SER A 450 -24.33 2.13 -3.93
C SER A 450 -23.21 2.91 -3.21
N GLY A 451 -22.74 4.01 -3.78
CA GLY A 451 -21.68 4.86 -3.21
C GLY A 451 -21.84 5.19 -1.72
N GLY A 452 -23.09 5.42 -1.28
CA GLY A 452 -23.42 5.75 0.11
C GLY A 452 -23.70 4.54 1.02
N TYR A 453 -23.46 3.33 0.51
CA TYR A 453 -23.62 2.01 1.13
C TYR A 453 -22.51 1.03 0.70
N ASP A 454 -21.37 1.53 0.20
CA ASP A 454 -20.16 0.71 0.02
C ASP A 454 -19.36 0.61 1.35
N GLN A 455 -19.88 1.20 2.43
CA GLN A 455 -19.37 1.19 3.80
C GLN A 455 -20.51 1.18 4.83
N LEU A 456 -20.36 0.36 5.86
CA LEU A 456 -21.21 0.37 7.07
C LEU A 456 -21.24 1.73 7.81
N GLY A 457 -20.08 2.38 7.90
CA GLY A 457 -19.90 3.69 8.52
C GLY A 457 -20.15 3.76 10.04
N TYR A 458 -20.54 4.95 10.49
CA TYR A 458 -20.59 5.42 11.88
C TYR A 458 -19.23 5.42 12.61
N GLY A 459 -18.12 5.55 11.87
CA GLY A 459 -16.74 5.50 12.38
C GLY A 459 -16.47 6.44 13.56
N THR A 460 -17.11 7.60 13.59
CA THR A 460 -17.00 8.55 14.71
C THR A 460 -17.55 7.98 16.02
N LEU A 461 -18.63 7.20 16.00
CA LEU A 461 -19.13 6.46 17.15
C LEU A 461 -18.28 5.20 17.39
N THR A 462 -18.08 4.41 16.33
CA THR A 462 -17.57 3.04 16.47
C THR A 462 -16.06 2.94 16.62
N CYS A 463 -15.28 3.89 16.10
CA CYS A 463 -13.82 3.80 16.02
C CYS A 463 -13.07 4.92 16.77
N THR A 464 -13.76 5.99 17.20
CA THR A 464 -13.09 7.06 17.96
C THR A 464 -12.63 6.58 19.33
N LEU A 465 -11.33 6.78 19.61
CA LEU A 465 -10.67 6.52 20.88
C LEU A 465 -10.39 7.84 21.60
N ASP A 466 -10.17 7.77 22.90
CA ASP A 466 -9.65 8.93 23.65
C ASP A 466 -8.24 9.29 23.18
N ALA A 467 -7.89 10.58 23.26
CA ALA A 467 -6.54 11.04 22.94
C ALA A 467 -5.53 10.48 23.94
N ILE A 468 -4.38 10.02 23.43
CA ILE A 468 -3.26 9.57 24.26
C ILE A 468 -2.48 10.75 24.81
N ALA A 469 -1.71 10.53 25.88
CA ALA A 469 -0.95 11.61 26.53
C ALA A 469 0.27 12.08 25.72
N ASN A 470 0.96 11.15 25.05
CA ASN A 470 2.18 11.39 24.26
C ASN A 470 2.22 10.40 23.09
N GLY A 471 2.84 10.79 21.97
CA GLY A 471 3.15 9.87 20.87
C GLY A 471 4.40 9.02 21.11
N VAL A 472 4.73 8.18 20.13
CA VAL A 472 5.98 7.40 20.09
C VAL A 472 7.07 8.17 19.33
N PRO A 473 8.37 7.97 19.63
CA PRO A 473 9.47 8.58 18.87
C PRO A 473 9.33 8.36 17.35
N PRO A 474 9.86 9.27 16.50
CA PRO A 474 9.92 9.06 15.06
C PRO A 474 10.52 7.69 14.72
N SER A 475 10.01 7.03 13.70
CA SER A 475 10.35 5.63 13.40
C SER A 475 10.37 5.35 11.91
N GLY A 476 10.91 4.21 11.50
CA GLY A 476 11.04 3.87 10.08
C GLY A 476 11.80 4.93 9.29
N LEU A 477 12.86 5.52 9.85
CA LEU A 477 13.70 6.43 9.08
C LEU A 477 14.41 5.63 7.98
N ALA A 478 14.20 6.02 6.73
CA ALA A 478 14.91 5.53 5.55
C ALA A 478 15.72 6.67 4.91
N ALA A 479 16.83 6.32 4.25
CA ALA A 479 17.75 7.27 3.63
C ALA A 479 18.22 6.77 2.25
N THR A 480 17.68 7.36 1.19
CA THR A 480 17.89 6.92 -0.20
C THR A 480 18.86 7.86 -0.91
N ALA A 481 20.00 7.35 -1.39
CA ALA A 481 20.93 8.13 -2.21
C ALA A 481 20.35 8.35 -3.62
N SER A 482 20.44 9.57 -4.16
CA SER A 482 20.00 9.86 -5.53
C SER A 482 20.72 11.09 -6.09
N ALA A 483 21.39 10.94 -7.24
CA ALA A 483 22.15 11.97 -7.93
C ALA A 483 23.11 12.77 -7.01
N GLY A 484 23.78 12.08 -6.07
CA GLY A 484 24.70 12.68 -5.09
C GLY A 484 24.03 13.38 -3.90
N GLN A 485 22.71 13.28 -3.76
CA GLN A 485 21.93 13.76 -2.61
C GLN A 485 21.42 12.57 -1.78
N VAL A 486 20.90 12.84 -0.58
CA VAL A 486 20.21 11.84 0.24
C VAL A 486 18.80 12.31 0.55
N ILE A 487 17.81 11.51 0.18
CA ILE A 487 16.39 11.75 0.44
C ILE A 487 16.01 10.93 1.66
N LEU A 488 15.57 11.60 2.73
CA LEU A 488 15.12 10.99 3.97
C LEU A 488 13.59 10.87 3.97
N SER A 489 13.07 9.81 4.59
CA SER A 489 11.64 9.64 4.86
C SER A 489 11.44 8.94 6.20
N TRP A 490 10.46 9.35 7.01
CA TRP A 490 10.21 8.78 8.34
C TRP A 490 8.74 8.82 8.72
N TRP A 491 8.35 7.99 9.67
CA TRP A 491 7.08 8.10 10.40
C TRP A 491 7.21 9.05 11.58
N GLY A 492 6.27 9.99 11.69
CA GLY A 492 6.25 11.00 12.75
C GLY A 492 5.67 10.52 14.09
N THR A 493 5.80 11.35 15.13
CA THR A 493 5.12 11.18 16.43
C THR A 493 3.74 11.84 16.42
N ALA A 494 2.76 11.25 17.10
CA ALA A 494 1.54 11.97 17.46
C ALA A 494 1.89 13.29 18.17
N TYR A 495 1.16 14.35 17.83
CA TYR A 495 1.31 15.71 18.37
C TYR A 495 2.66 16.41 18.09
N ALA A 496 3.45 15.94 17.12
CA ALA A 496 4.61 16.68 16.61
C ALA A 496 4.21 18.07 16.09
N THR A 497 5.06 19.06 16.36
CA THR A 497 4.97 20.41 15.76
C THR A 497 6.06 20.65 14.71
N SER A 498 7.22 19.99 14.85
CA SER A 498 8.31 20.01 13.88
C SER A 498 9.34 18.91 14.19
N TYR A 499 10.30 18.71 13.29
CA TYR A 499 11.39 17.74 13.43
C TYR A 499 12.78 18.39 13.37
N ASN A 500 13.76 17.76 14.01
CA ASN A 500 15.18 17.97 13.78
C ASN A 500 15.74 16.80 12.97
N VAL A 501 16.52 17.10 11.93
CA VAL A 501 17.28 16.11 11.16
C VAL A 501 18.74 16.21 11.55
N GLN A 502 19.34 15.09 11.95
CA GLN A 502 20.73 15.03 12.43
C GLN A 502 21.54 14.04 11.60
N ARG A 503 22.82 14.36 11.35
CA ARG A 503 23.71 13.59 10.48
C ARG A 503 25.08 13.35 11.13
N GLY A 504 25.61 12.14 11.00
CA GLY A 504 26.97 11.75 11.34
C GLY A 504 27.70 11.13 10.15
N THR A 505 29.02 10.97 10.26
CA THR A 505 29.88 10.26 9.29
C THR A 505 30.40 8.91 9.81
N ALA A 506 29.90 8.48 10.98
CA ALA A 506 30.13 7.17 11.57
C ALA A 506 28.83 6.68 12.23
N SER A 507 28.63 5.36 12.24
CA SER A 507 27.45 4.74 12.88
C SER A 507 27.46 4.98 14.39
N GLY A 508 26.31 5.33 14.95
CA GLY A 508 26.16 5.78 16.33
C GLY A 508 26.56 7.24 16.56
N GLY A 509 26.98 7.97 15.52
CA GLY A 509 27.36 9.37 15.60
C GLY A 509 28.85 9.61 15.91
N PRO A 510 29.23 10.79 16.46
CA PRO A 510 28.35 11.86 16.90
C PRO A 510 27.58 12.50 15.75
N TYR A 511 26.31 12.83 15.99
CA TYR A 511 25.45 13.50 15.02
C TYR A 511 25.50 15.03 15.20
N THR A 512 25.36 15.77 14.11
CA THR A 512 25.12 17.22 14.11
C THR A 512 23.77 17.52 13.47
N THR A 513 22.99 18.43 14.05
CA THR A 513 21.71 18.87 13.47
C THR A 513 21.98 19.64 12.18
N ILE A 514 21.49 19.11 11.05
CA ILE A 514 21.62 19.74 9.72
C ILE A 514 20.37 20.53 9.32
N ALA A 515 19.21 20.18 9.89
CA ALA A 515 17.98 20.96 9.78
C ALA A 515 17.18 20.89 11.09
N SER A 516 16.47 21.96 11.42
CA SER A 516 15.65 22.09 12.61
C SER A 516 14.36 22.84 12.27
N GLY A 517 13.26 22.51 12.94
CA GLY A 517 11.97 23.14 12.65
C GLY A 517 11.37 22.67 11.32
N VAL A 518 11.69 21.45 10.89
CA VAL A 518 11.13 20.87 9.65
C VAL A 518 9.64 20.62 9.85
N THR A 519 8.80 21.29 9.06
CA THR A 519 7.34 21.21 9.10
C THR A 519 6.73 20.50 7.89
N ASP A 520 7.53 20.13 6.89
CA ASP A 520 7.14 19.07 5.94
C ASP A 520 7.30 17.73 6.68
N LEU A 521 6.18 17.10 7.02
CA LEU A 521 6.09 16.34 8.26
C LEU A 521 6.80 14.97 8.25
N LEU A 522 7.23 14.50 7.08
CA LEU A 522 7.71 13.13 6.88
C LEU A 522 8.97 13.02 6.00
N SER A 523 9.51 14.12 5.45
CA SER A 523 10.57 14.10 4.42
C SER A 523 11.62 15.22 4.56
N TYR A 524 12.86 14.95 4.14
CA TYR A 524 13.92 15.96 4.02
C TYR A 524 14.97 15.53 2.99
N THR A 525 15.44 16.45 2.14
CA THR A 525 16.52 16.20 1.17
C THR A 525 17.81 16.89 1.62
N ASP A 526 18.82 16.09 1.94
CA ASP A 526 20.19 16.53 2.22
C ASP A 526 21.01 16.58 0.92
N SER A 527 21.58 17.73 0.61
CA SER A 527 22.17 18.02 -0.71
C SER A 527 23.53 18.73 -0.58
N GLY A 528 24.31 18.74 -1.67
CA GLY A 528 25.68 19.25 -1.65
C GLY A 528 26.66 18.36 -0.87
N LEU A 529 26.33 17.07 -0.74
CA LEU A 529 27.17 16.08 -0.07
C LEU A 529 28.42 15.75 -0.89
N ALA A 530 29.52 15.45 -0.19
CA ALA A 530 30.65 14.78 -0.80
C ALA A 530 30.33 13.29 -1.01
N ALA A 531 31.09 12.61 -1.86
CA ALA A 531 31.04 11.15 -1.96
C ALA A 531 31.48 10.53 -0.61
N GLY A 532 30.60 9.77 0.03
CA GLY A 532 30.89 9.13 1.31
C GLY A 532 29.77 8.23 1.82
N THR A 533 29.80 7.94 3.12
CA THR A 533 28.75 7.26 3.86
C THR A 533 28.29 8.16 5.00
N TYR A 534 26.97 8.34 5.11
CA TYR A 534 26.34 9.22 6.07
C TYR A 534 25.29 8.45 6.87
N TYR A 535 25.15 8.82 8.13
CA TYR A 535 24.24 8.19 9.08
C TYR A 535 23.29 9.26 9.63
N TYR A 536 22.00 8.97 9.68
CA TYR A 536 20.95 9.93 10.00
C TYR A 536 20.08 9.45 11.14
N VAL A 537 19.63 10.40 11.97
CA VAL A 537 18.56 10.21 12.95
C VAL A 537 17.64 11.43 12.96
N VAL A 538 16.37 11.22 13.35
CA VAL A 538 15.36 12.27 13.46
C VAL A 538 14.78 12.29 14.87
N THR A 539 14.67 13.48 15.46
CA THR A 539 13.91 13.74 16.69
C THR A 539 12.72 14.66 16.38
N ALA A 540 11.69 14.64 17.22
CA ALA A 540 10.50 15.48 17.06
C ALA A 540 10.30 16.43 18.25
N HIS A 541 9.82 17.63 17.97
CA HIS A 541 9.36 18.59 18.98
C HIS A 541 7.86 18.43 19.22
N THR A 542 7.50 18.11 20.45
CA THR A 542 6.12 17.96 20.91
C THR A 542 5.83 18.94 22.06
N PRO A 543 4.55 19.18 22.43
CA PRO A 543 4.21 19.97 23.62
C PRO A 543 4.81 19.43 24.94
N SER A 544 5.15 18.14 25.01
CA SER A 544 5.81 17.51 26.16
C SER A 544 7.34 17.55 26.11
N GLY A 545 7.94 18.07 25.03
CA GLY A 545 9.38 18.21 24.84
C GLY A 545 9.90 17.56 23.55
N GLU A 546 11.23 17.48 23.42
CA GLU A 546 11.88 16.76 22.33
C GLU A 546 11.86 15.24 22.61
N THR A 547 11.53 14.44 21.59
CA THR A 547 11.46 12.98 21.71
C THR A 547 12.86 12.35 21.75
N ALA A 548 12.92 11.06 22.07
CA ALA A 548 14.04 10.23 21.65
C ALA A 548 14.19 10.24 20.11
N ALA A 549 15.38 9.87 19.65
CA ALA A 549 15.70 9.75 18.23
C ALA A 549 15.06 8.50 17.59
N SER A 550 14.90 8.55 16.27
CA SER A 550 14.55 7.40 15.44
C SER A 550 15.60 6.30 15.44
N ASN A 551 15.31 5.21 14.71
CA ASN A 551 16.37 4.35 14.21
C ASN A 551 17.41 5.16 13.42
N GLU A 552 18.67 4.72 13.45
CA GLU A 552 19.68 5.20 12.52
C GLU A 552 19.34 4.71 11.09
N ALA A 553 19.52 5.58 10.10
CA ALA A 553 19.46 5.23 8.69
C ALA A 553 20.81 5.56 8.02
N VAL A 554 21.29 4.67 7.16
CA VAL A 554 22.56 4.85 6.43
C VAL A 554 22.29 5.16 4.97
N ALA A 555 23.06 6.08 4.40
CA ALA A 555 23.10 6.33 2.96
C ALA A 555 24.54 6.39 2.45
N ILE A 556 24.76 5.88 1.24
CA ILE A 556 26.06 5.81 0.58
C ILE A 556 25.97 6.62 -0.71
N THR A 557 26.61 7.80 -0.73
CA THR A 557 26.69 8.67 -1.93
C THR A 557 27.95 8.40 -2.77
N ALA A 558 28.91 7.65 -2.23
CA ALA A 558 30.07 7.19 -2.97
C ALA A 558 29.73 6.02 -3.90
N VAL A 559 30.36 5.98 -5.07
CA VAL A 559 30.48 4.74 -5.86
C VAL A 559 31.10 3.66 -4.98
N GLN A 560 30.40 2.54 -4.82
CA GLN A 560 30.87 1.42 -4.01
C GLN A 560 30.53 0.09 -4.69
N LEU A 561 31.53 -0.78 -4.84
CA LEU A 561 31.33 -2.15 -5.29
C LEU A 561 30.52 -2.94 -4.25
N GLN A 562 29.39 -3.50 -4.68
CA GLN A 562 28.41 -4.19 -3.83
C GLN A 562 28.45 -5.72 -4.03
N THR A 563 28.69 -6.18 -5.25
CA THR A 563 28.92 -7.58 -5.62
C THR A 563 29.94 -7.63 -6.73
N TYR A 564 30.85 -8.62 -6.69
CA TYR A 564 31.76 -8.89 -7.80
C TYR A 564 32.03 -10.38 -7.91
N LEU A 565 31.52 -10.99 -8.99
CA LEU A 565 31.78 -12.37 -9.35
C LEU A 565 32.80 -12.36 -10.49
N THR A 566 34.05 -12.73 -10.18
CA THR A 566 35.10 -12.92 -11.20
C THR A 566 34.83 -14.14 -12.07
N PHE A 567 34.18 -15.16 -11.50
CA PHE A 567 34.02 -16.50 -12.09
C PHE A 567 35.34 -17.27 -12.31
N ASP A 568 36.38 -16.92 -11.55
CA ASP A 568 37.73 -17.50 -11.62
C ASP A 568 37.89 -18.87 -10.90
N GLU A 569 36.86 -19.40 -10.24
CA GLU A 569 36.98 -20.60 -9.39
C GLU A 569 37.33 -21.87 -10.16
N GLY A 570 36.94 -21.96 -11.44
CA GLY A 570 37.27 -23.06 -12.35
C GLY A 570 36.69 -24.44 -11.97
N SER A 571 36.02 -24.58 -10.82
CA SER A 571 35.52 -25.85 -10.30
C SER A 571 34.43 -25.66 -9.23
N GLY A 572 33.66 -26.73 -8.95
CA GLY A 572 32.55 -26.67 -7.99
C GLY A 572 31.33 -25.91 -8.52
N THR A 573 30.49 -25.40 -7.62
CA THR A 573 29.24 -24.68 -7.96
C THR A 573 29.20 -23.25 -7.43
N ASN A 574 30.22 -22.80 -6.71
CA ASN A 574 30.20 -21.50 -6.05
C ASN A 574 30.94 -20.47 -6.92
N ALA A 575 30.32 -19.32 -7.19
CA ALA A 575 30.97 -18.13 -7.69
C ALA A 575 31.14 -17.16 -6.52
N ALA A 576 32.36 -16.96 -6.04
CA ALA A 576 32.64 -16.20 -4.83
C ALA A 576 32.50 -14.70 -5.07
N ASP A 577 31.94 -13.99 -4.09
CA ASP A 577 31.86 -12.54 -4.11
C ASP A 577 33.19 -11.90 -3.68
N SER A 578 33.98 -11.53 -4.68
CA SER A 578 35.26 -10.83 -4.56
C SER A 578 35.14 -9.39 -4.05
N SER A 579 33.92 -8.84 -3.88
CA SER A 579 33.71 -7.56 -3.19
C SER A 579 33.81 -7.67 -1.66
N GLY A 580 33.78 -8.90 -1.12
CA GLY A 580 33.82 -9.16 0.32
C GLY A 580 32.53 -8.80 1.06
N LYS A 581 31.39 -8.76 0.36
CA LYS A 581 30.06 -8.50 0.95
C LYS A 581 29.24 -9.77 1.21
N GLY A 582 29.70 -10.92 0.69
CA GLY A 582 29.11 -12.23 0.96
C GLY A 582 28.08 -12.68 -0.06
N HIS A 583 27.95 -11.97 -1.18
CA HIS A 583 26.95 -12.22 -2.22
C HIS A 583 27.32 -13.38 -3.17
N THR A 584 27.72 -14.51 -2.60
CA THR A 584 28.19 -15.70 -3.34
C THR A 584 27.08 -16.22 -4.26
N GLY A 585 27.39 -16.33 -5.55
CA GLY A 585 26.52 -16.94 -6.56
C GLY A 585 26.63 -18.47 -6.55
N THR A 586 25.56 -19.15 -6.99
CA THR A 586 25.51 -20.62 -7.13
C THR A 586 25.17 -21.02 -8.56
N LEU A 587 26.11 -21.65 -9.25
CA LEU A 587 25.90 -22.28 -10.55
C LEU A 587 24.86 -23.40 -10.41
N THR A 588 23.84 -23.37 -11.27
CA THR A 588 22.70 -24.28 -11.24
C THR A 588 22.44 -24.86 -12.63
N GLY A 589 21.98 -26.11 -12.70
CA GLY A 589 21.68 -26.80 -13.97
C GLY A 589 22.93 -27.01 -14.83
N GLY A 590 22.83 -26.80 -16.14
CA GLY A 590 23.93 -26.91 -17.11
C GLY A 590 24.99 -25.80 -17.05
N ALA A 591 25.08 -25.03 -15.96
CA ALA A 591 26.12 -24.02 -15.79
C ALA A 591 27.47 -24.69 -15.50
N THR A 592 28.53 -24.31 -16.23
CA THR A 592 29.87 -24.93 -16.13
C THR A 592 30.99 -23.91 -16.23
N TRP A 593 32.20 -24.26 -15.81
CA TRP A 593 33.38 -23.41 -15.90
C TRP A 593 34.13 -23.61 -17.22
N VAL A 594 34.53 -22.50 -17.85
CA VAL A 594 35.36 -22.51 -19.08
C VAL A 594 36.47 -21.45 -18.98
N ALA A 595 37.32 -21.32 -20.01
CA ALA A 595 38.23 -20.18 -20.11
C ALA A 595 37.44 -18.89 -20.42
N GLY A 596 37.71 -17.82 -19.67
CA GLY A 596 36.95 -16.58 -19.75
C GLY A 596 37.52 -15.52 -20.69
N LYS A 597 37.00 -14.30 -20.55
CA LYS A 597 37.61 -13.06 -21.04
C LYS A 597 38.81 -12.70 -20.18
N GLN A 598 38.67 -12.89 -18.87
CA GLN A 598 39.76 -13.00 -17.89
C GLN A 598 39.70 -14.43 -17.31
N GLY A 599 40.80 -14.94 -16.74
CA GLY A 599 40.95 -16.30 -16.20
C GLY A 599 39.90 -17.34 -16.62
N HIS A 600 38.86 -17.54 -15.79
CA HIS A 600 37.70 -18.39 -16.08
C HIS A 600 36.39 -17.60 -16.24
N ALA A 601 35.40 -18.22 -16.87
CA ALA A 601 34.04 -17.68 -16.99
C ALA A 601 33.01 -18.79 -16.74
N VAL A 602 31.78 -18.40 -16.42
CA VAL A 602 30.64 -19.33 -16.40
C VAL A 602 30.04 -19.46 -17.79
N SER A 603 29.99 -20.69 -18.31
CA SER A 603 29.26 -21.07 -19.51
C SER A 603 27.84 -21.52 -19.15
N LEU A 604 26.87 -20.97 -19.88
CA LEU A 604 25.45 -21.24 -19.74
C LEU A 604 24.93 -21.90 -21.03
N ASP A 605 24.22 -23.02 -20.89
CA ASP A 605 23.89 -23.98 -21.95
C ASP A 605 22.71 -23.58 -22.86
N GLY A 606 21.99 -22.49 -22.56
CA GLY A 606 20.75 -22.10 -23.25
C GLY A 606 19.54 -23.00 -22.99
N ASN A 607 19.57 -23.85 -21.95
CA ASN A 607 18.52 -24.82 -21.64
C ASN A 607 18.19 -24.96 -20.14
N THR A 608 19.20 -25.07 -19.27
CA THR A 608 19.03 -25.24 -17.81
C THR A 608 20.07 -24.49 -16.97
N GLY A 609 21.17 -24.04 -17.57
CA GLY A 609 22.27 -23.38 -16.89
C GLY A 609 21.95 -21.93 -16.52
N TYR A 610 22.15 -21.59 -15.25
CA TYR A 610 22.10 -20.21 -14.74
C TYR A 610 22.92 -20.09 -13.44
N VAL A 611 23.18 -18.86 -13.00
CA VAL A 611 23.73 -18.60 -11.65
C VAL A 611 22.64 -17.97 -10.79
N SER A 612 22.40 -18.53 -9.60
CA SER A 612 21.49 -17.95 -8.60
C SER A 612 22.27 -17.08 -7.63
N LEU A 613 21.78 -15.88 -7.36
CA LEU A 613 22.29 -14.97 -6.34
C LEU A 613 21.42 -15.01 -5.07
N PRO A 614 21.91 -14.55 -3.92
CA PRO A 614 21.11 -14.45 -2.70
C PRO A 614 19.85 -13.58 -2.83
N ALA A 615 18.92 -13.75 -1.91
CA ALA A 615 17.75 -12.88 -1.79
C ALA A 615 18.16 -11.41 -1.48
N ASN A 616 17.30 -10.45 -1.84
CA ASN A 616 17.44 -9.03 -1.53
C ASN A 616 18.73 -8.36 -2.05
N ILE A 617 19.34 -8.91 -3.10
CA ILE A 617 20.63 -8.46 -3.67
C ILE A 617 20.62 -6.99 -4.16
N VAL A 618 19.44 -6.39 -4.36
CA VAL A 618 19.25 -4.98 -4.74
C VAL A 618 18.41 -4.15 -3.76
N ALA A 619 18.04 -4.70 -2.61
CA ALA A 619 17.06 -4.07 -1.70
C ALA A 619 17.56 -2.78 -1.02
N ASP A 620 18.87 -2.52 -1.03
CA ASP A 620 19.48 -1.27 -0.53
C ASP A 620 20.12 -0.41 -1.65
N ILE A 621 19.72 -0.64 -2.90
CA ILE A 621 20.32 -0.02 -4.09
C ILE A 621 19.32 0.93 -4.74
N SER A 622 19.72 2.20 -4.88
CA SER A 622 18.94 3.26 -5.52
C SER A 622 19.55 3.68 -6.86
N ASP A 623 20.43 4.68 -6.88
CA ASP A 623 21.34 4.87 -8.01
C ASP A 623 22.28 3.66 -8.09
N PHE A 624 22.60 3.18 -9.29
CA PHE A 624 23.31 1.91 -9.46
C PHE A 624 24.13 1.82 -10.73
N THR A 625 25.02 0.81 -10.74
CA THR A 625 25.58 0.25 -11.98
C THR A 625 25.57 -1.28 -11.92
N ILE A 626 25.13 -1.95 -12.98
CA ILE A 626 25.39 -3.38 -13.19
C ILE A 626 26.21 -3.53 -14.47
N ALA A 627 27.31 -4.27 -14.43
CA ALA A 627 28.23 -4.45 -15.55
C ALA A 627 28.75 -5.89 -15.63
N ALA A 628 29.04 -6.38 -16.84
CA ALA A 628 29.61 -7.71 -17.07
C ALA A 628 30.32 -7.81 -18.43
N TRP A 629 31.26 -8.75 -18.55
CA TRP A 629 31.70 -9.26 -19.83
C TRP A 629 30.78 -10.41 -20.28
N VAL A 630 30.36 -10.37 -21.54
CA VAL A 630 29.36 -11.29 -22.10
C VAL A 630 29.81 -11.79 -23.46
N TYR A 631 29.85 -13.11 -23.65
CA TYR A 631 30.02 -13.75 -24.95
C TYR A 631 28.70 -14.42 -25.33
N TRP A 632 27.97 -13.85 -26.29
CA TRP A 632 26.65 -14.38 -26.67
C TRP A 632 26.76 -15.30 -27.90
N ASN A 633 26.24 -16.53 -27.80
CA ASN A 633 26.36 -17.53 -28.86
C ASN A 633 25.39 -17.33 -30.05
N ALA A 634 24.52 -16.31 -30.00
CA ALA A 634 23.31 -16.16 -30.81
C ALA A 634 22.33 -17.32 -30.59
N SER A 635 21.26 -17.13 -29.83
CA SER A 635 20.30 -18.23 -29.60
C SER A 635 18.83 -17.84 -29.69
N LYS A 636 18.33 -16.86 -28.93
CA LYS A 636 16.93 -16.37 -29.05
C LYS A 636 16.77 -14.90 -28.65
N ASN A 637 15.56 -14.37 -28.83
CA ASN A 637 15.12 -13.15 -28.13
C ASN A 637 14.80 -13.47 -26.66
N TRP A 638 14.82 -12.45 -25.80
CA TRP A 638 14.43 -12.53 -24.37
C TRP A 638 15.28 -13.45 -23.47
N GLU A 639 16.41 -13.96 -23.97
CA GLU A 639 17.48 -14.45 -23.10
C GLU A 639 17.90 -13.34 -22.14
N ARG A 640 18.20 -13.68 -20.88
CA ARG A 640 18.54 -12.69 -19.84
C ARG A 640 20.01 -12.75 -19.51
N ILE A 641 20.69 -11.61 -19.52
CA ILE A 641 22.02 -11.47 -18.92
C ILE A 641 21.85 -11.56 -17.41
N PHE A 642 20.93 -10.76 -16.86
CA PHE A 642 20.39 -10.93 -15.52
C PHE A 642 18.87 -10.66 -15.50
N ASP A 643 18.20 -11.22 -14.50
CA ASP A 643 16.80 -10.96 -14.16
C ASP A 643 16.65 -11.10 -12.63
N PHE A 644 16.29 -10.03 -11.95
CA PHE A 644 16.23 -9.93 -10.48
C PHE A 644 14.83 -9.53 -10.04
N GLY A 645 14.16 -10.38 -9.26
CA GLY A 645 12.80 -10.10 -8.81
C GLY A 645 12.24 -11.11 -7.81
N SER A 646 10.92 -11.15 -7.75
CA SER A 646 10.13 -12.14 -6.97
C SER A 646 9.06 -12.84 -7.82
N GLY A 647 9.09 -12.65 -9.13
CA GLY A 647 8.13 -13.18 -10.10
C GLY A 647 7.93 -12.24 -11.28
N THR A 648 6.91 -12.50 -12.09
CA THR A 648 6.57 -11.70 -13.28
C THR A 648 5.92 -10.34 -12.96
N GLY A 649 5.53 -10.10 -11.70
CA GLY A 649 4.95 -8.82 -11.26
C GLY A 649 5.97 -7.76 -10.85
N ARG A 650 7.16 -8.16 -10.35
CA ARG A 650 8.20 -7.25 -9.85
C ARG A 650 9.57 -7.78 -10.23
N TYR A 651 10.24 -7.09 -11.15
CA TYR A 651 11.56 -7.47 -11.61
C TYR A 651 12.34 -6.30 -12.23
N MET A 652 13.66 -6.48 -12.34
CA MET A 652 14.55 -5.72 -13.23
C MET A 652 15.41 -6.69 -14.05
N MET A 653 15.55 -6.42 -15.35
CA MET A 653 16.19 -7.34 -16.29
C MET A 653 17.05 -6.61 -17.33
N LEU A 654 18.00 -7.36 -17.90
CA LEU A 654 18.76 -6.95 -19.08
C LEU A 654 18.79 -8.08 -20.10
N THR A 655 18.32 -7.84 -21.33
CA THR A 655 18.35 -8.81 -22.43
C THR A 655 19.34 -8.39 -23.54
N PRO A 656 20.11 -9.33 -24.13
CA PRO A 656 20.95 -9.08 -25.30
C PRO A 656 20.15 -8.62 -26.52
N ARG A 657 18.89 -9.09 -26.64
CA ARG A 657 17.98 -8.80 -27.74
C ARG A 657 16.51 -9.03 -27.34
N ALA A 658 15.75 -7.95 -27.23
CA ALA A 658 14.30 -7.96 -27.16
C ALA A 658 13.65 -8.31 -28.52
N ASN A 659 12.33 -8.50 -28.57
CA ASN A 659 11.59 -8.71 -29.83
C ASN A 659 11.72 -7.57 -30.84
N THR A 660 12.10 -6.37 -30.40
CA THR A 660 12.43 -5.20 -31.24
C THR A 660 13.80 -5.31 -31.94
N GLY A 661 14.58 -6.37 -31.70
CA GLY A 661 15.87 -6.61 -32.35
C GLY A 661 17.06 -5.89 -31.73
N ILE A 662 16.87 -5.25 -30.57
CA ILE A 662 17.87 -4.43 -29.86
C ILE A 662 18.05 -4.91 -28.41
N ALA A 663 19.19 -4.58 -27.80
CA ALA A 663 19.40 -4.79 -26.38
C ALA A 663 18.46 -3.88 -25.56
N ARG A 664 17.95 -4.37 -24.43
CA ARG A 664 16.99 -3.65 -23.59
C ARG A 664 17.22 -3.97 -22.11
N PHE A 665 17.32 -2.92 -21.30
CA PHE A 665 17.08 -3.00 -19.86
C PHE A 665 15.62 -2.64 -19.58
N ALA A 666 14.97 -3.27 -18.60
CA ALA A 666 13.73 -2.76 -18.03
C ALA A 666 13.58 -3.07 -16.55
N ILE A 667 12.73 -2.29 -15.87
CA ILE A 667 12.33 -2.46 -14.47
C ILE A 667 10.83 -2.21 -14.33
N THR A 668 10.14 -2.96 -13.48
CA THR A 668 8.68 -2.83 -13.23
C THR A 668 8.28 -3.17 -11.80
N LEU A 669 7.19 -2.55 -11.34
CA LEU A 669 6.57 -2.77 -10.03
C LEU A 669 5.22 -3.51 -10.10
N ASN A 670 4.66 -3.70 -11.30
CA ASN A 670 3.37 -4.35 -11.53
C ASN A 670 3.28 -5.10 -12.88
N GLY A 671 4.40 -5.69 -13.31
CA GLY A 671 4.48 -6.55 -14.49
C GLY A 671 4.81 -5.84 -15.80
N SER A 672 4.83 -6.61 -16.90
CA SER A 672 5.40 -6.19 -18.18
C SER A 672 4.75 -4.94 -18.78
N ALA A 673 3.45 -4.72 -18.55
CA ALA A 673 2.74 -3.53 -19.03
C ALA A 673 3.17 -2.22 -18.32
N GLY A 674 3.75 -2.33 -17.12
CA GLY A 674 4.27 -1.21 -16.33
C GLY A 674 5.77 -0.96 -16.49
N GLU A 675 6.46 -1.66 -17.39
CA GLU A 675 7.92 -1.52 -17.58
C GLU A 675 8.36 -0.09 -17.89
N GLN A 676 9.39 0.37 -17.18
CA GLN A 676 10.24 1.47 -17.58
C GLN A 676 11.52 0.89 -18.19
N ASP A 677 11.82 1.25 -19.44
CA ASP A 677 12.92 0.64 -20.18
C ASP A 677 14.00 1.62 -20.67
N ILE A 678 15.16 1.04 -20.96
CA ILE A 678 16.25 1.66 -21.71
C ILE A 678 16.48 0.79 -22.94
N ASN A 679 15.94 1.23 -24.07
CA ASN A 679 16.16 0.61 -25.37
C ASN A 679 17.51 1.05 -25.95
N GLY A 680 18.35 0.10 -26.31
CA GLY A 680 19.56 0.35 -27.09
C GLY A 680 19.27 0.62 -28.56
N ASN A 681 20.29 0.97 -29.33
CA ASN A 681 20.22 1.14 -30.79
C ASN A 681 20.69 -0.11 -31.58
N VAL A 682 21.16 -1.14 -30.89
CA VAL A 682 21.71 -2.38 -31.46
C VAL A 682 21.51 -3.54 -30.47
N ALA A 683 21.47 -4.78 -30.96
CA ALA A 683 21.61 -5.96 -30.11
C ALA A 683 23.07 -6.12 -29.63
N LEU A 684 23.30 -6.91 -28.58
CA LEU A 684 24.66 -7.37 -28.27
C LEU A 684 25.24 -8.17 -29.46
N PRO A 685 26.55 -8.08 -29.71
CA PRO A 685 27.20 -8.86 -30.76
C PRO A 685 27.21 -10.34 -30.40
N THR A 686 27.31 -11.18 -31.42
CA THR A 686 27.35 -12.64 -31.28
C THR A 686 28.72 -13.18 -31.66
N GLY A 687 29.12 -14.31 -31.07
CA GLY A 687 30.40 -14.97 -31.37
C GLY A 687 31.64 -14.16 -30.98
N GLN A 688 31.51 -13.16 -30.10
CA GLN A 688 32.61 -12.37 -29.57
C GLN A 688 32.25 -11.80 -28.19
N TRP A 689 33.28 -11.50 -27.40
CA TRP A 689 33.14 -10.84 -26.11
C TRP A 689 32.72 -9.38 -26.29
N ALA A 690 31.74 -8.95 -25.50
CA ALA A 690 31.37 -7.55 -25.33
C ALA A 690 31.21 -7.21 -23.85
N HIS A 691 31.62 -6.01 -23.45
CA HIS A 691 31.33 -5.47 -22.13
C HIS A 691 29.99 -4.73 -22.20
N VAL A 692 29.05 -5.09 -21.33
CA VAL A 692 27.75 -4.44 -21.20
C VAL A 692 27.63 -3.81 -19.82
N ALA A 693 27.04 -2.62 -19.73
CA ALA A 693 26.71 -2.01 -18.45
C ALA A 693 25.41 -1.20 -18.51
N VAL A 694 24.67 -1.17 -17.42
CA VAL A 694 23.52 -0.29 -17.22
C VAL A 694 23.73 0.55 -15.96
N THR A 695 23.47 1.85 -16.05
CA THR A 695 23.53 2.80 -14.93
C THR A 695 22.19 3.46 -14.69
N LEU A 696 21.90 3.86 -13.46
CA LEU A 696 20.85 4.81 -13.09
C LEU A 696 21.43 5.89 -12.17
N SER A 697 21.27 7.16 -12.54
CA SER A 697 21.64 8.32 -11.73
C SER A 697 20.44 9.27 -11.63
N GLY A 698 19.81 9.34 -10.45
CA GLY A 698 18.51 10.00 -10.31
C GLY A 698 17.46 9.37 -11.24
N SER A 699 16.97 10.15 -12.21
CA SER A 699 16.02 9.67 -13.22
C SER A 699 16.65 9.23 -14.55
N VAL A 700 17.98 9.33 -14.68
CA VAL A 700 18.69 9.09 -15.95
C VAL A 700 19.28 7.69 -15.96
N GLY A 701 18.58 6.79 -16.65
CA GLY A 701 19.08 5.48 -17.04
C GLY A 701 19.90 5.54 -18.32
N THR A 702 21.02 4.81 -18.37
CA THR A 702 21.85 4.67 -19.59
C THR A 702 22.33 3.22 -19.75
N LEU A 703 22.23 2.70 -20.97
CA LEU A 703 22.72 1.38 -21.38
C LEU A 703 23.97 1.55 -22.25
N TYR A 704 25.04 0.84 -21.90
CA TYR A 704 26.36 0.90 -22.54
C TYR A 704 26.74 -0.44 -23.17
N LEU A 705 27.42 -0.37 -24.32
CA LEU A 705 28.03 -1.50 -25.01
C LEU A 705 29.46 -1.13 -25.42
N ASN A 706 30.43 -1.90 -24.95
CA ASN A 706 31.87 -1.65 -25.15
C ASN A 706 32.27 -0.19 -24.83
N GLY A 707 31.73 0.35 -23.73
CA GLY A 707 32.01 1.71 -23.22
C GLY A 707 31.17 2.81 -23.85
N ASN A 708 30.53 2.55 -24.99
CA ASN A 708 29.69 3.53 -25.70
C ASN A 708 28.25 3.45 -25.19
N ALA A 709 27.63 4.60 -24.90
CA ALA A 709 26.20 4.65 -24.62
C ALA A 709 25.41 4.29 -25.89
N ILE A 710 24.56 3.27 -25.82
CA ILE A 710 23.70 2.80 -26.92
C ILE A 710 22.23 3.13 -26.72
N GLY A 711 21.82 3.54 -25.52
CA GLY A 711 20.45 3.94 -25.19
C GLY A 711 20.39 4.70 -23.86
N SER A 712 19.38 5.56 -23.70
CA SER A 712 19.13 6.28 -22.45
C SER A 712 17.64 6.59 -22.28
N ASN A 713 17.18 6.60 -21.03
CA ASN A 713 15.87 7.08 -20.62
C ASN A 713 16.07 8.10 -19.49
N THR A 714 15.62 9.33 -19.68
CA THR A 714 15.84 10.45 -18.75
C THR A 714 14.72 10.62 -17.71
N ALA A 715 13.66 9.82 -17.80
CA ALA A 715 12.44 9.92 -16.99
C ALA A 715 12.15 8.62 -16.23
N MET A 716 13.19 7.87 -15.85
CA MET A 716 13.04 6.72 -14.98
C MET A 716 12.70 7.20 -13.55
N SER A 717 11.73 6.54 -12.93
CA SER A 717 11.33 6.74 -11.52
C SER A 717 11.48 5.48 -10.69
N PHE A 718 11.64 4.31 -11.33
CA PHE A 718 11.93 3.07 -10.62
C PHE A 718 13.44 2.90 -10.42
N ALA A 719 13.82 2.71 -9.16
CA ALA A 719 15.14 2.31 -8.72
C ALA A 719 15.08 0.89 -8.13
N PRO A 720 16.18 0.12 -8.07
CA PRO A 720 16.16 -1.30 -7.73
C PRO A 720 15.51 -1.64 -6.38
N TYR A 721 15.70 -0.82 -5.34
CA TYR A 721 15.06 -1.04 -4.03
C TYR A 721 13.52 -1.06 -4.08
N LEU A 722 12.89 -0.38 -5.06
CA LEU A 722 11.44 -0.36 -5.21
C LEU A 722 10.86 -1.66 -5.79
N VAL A 723 11.70 -2.57 -6.29
CA VAL A 723 11.32 -3.96 -6.62
C VAL A 723 10.95 -4.73 -5.33
N GLU A 724 11.22 -4.15 -4.15
CA GLU A 724 10.97 -4.68 -2.81
C GLU A 724 11.82 -5.94 -2.54
N SER A 725 11.33 -6.87 -1.72
CA SER A 725 12.06 -8.11 -1.42
C SER A 725 12.15 -9.04 -2.64
N THR A 726 13.36 -9.39 -3.04
CA THR A 726 13.64 -10.27 -4.19
C THR A 726 14.14 -11.63 -3.74
N ASN A 727 13.64 -12.71 -4.35
CA ASN A 727 14.03 -14.10 -4.04
C ASN A 727 14.37 -14.93 -5.28
N GLN A 728 14.24 -14.35 -6.48
CA GLN A 728 14.53 -14.94 -7.78
C GLN A 728 15.52 -14.02 -8.48
N ASN A 729 16.78 -14.09 -8.03
CA ASN A 729 17.86 -13.26 -8.53
C ASN A 729 18.79 -14.12 -9.38
N TRP A 730 18.72 -14.00 -10.71
CA TRP A 730 19.41 -14.90 -11.62
C TRP A 730 20.28 -14.17 -12.64
N ILE A 731 21.42 -14.77 -12.96
CA ILE A 731 22.23 -14.48 -14.15
C ILE A 731 21.95 -15.62 -15.14
N GLY A 732 21.45 -15.29 -16.34
CA GLY A 732 21.18 -16.29 -17.40
C GLY A 732 19.77 -16.86 -17.51
N ARG A 733 18.82 -16.48 -16.64
CA ARG A 733 17.45 -17.03 -16.59
C ARG A 733 16.41 -15.93 -16.47
N SER A 734 15.24 -16.13 -17.07
CA SER A 734 14.10 -15.20 -17.01
C SER A 734 13.11 -15.50 -15.90
N GLN A 735 12.46 -14.45 -15.40
CA GLN A 735 11.27 -14.55 -14.55
C GLN A 735 10.07 -15.16 -15.29
N PHE A 736 10.02 -15.09 -16.62
CA PHE A 736 8.98 -15.67 -17.44
C PHE A 736 9.36 -17.08 -17.90
N ALA A 737 8.57 -18.10 -17.53
CA ALA A 737 8.86 -19.50 -17.83
C ALA A 737 8.85 -19.86 -19.33
N ALA A 738 8.27 -19.01 -20.18
CA ALA A 738 8.27 -19.17 -21.64
C ALA A 738 9.52 -18.58 -22.32
N ASP A 739 10.28 -17.73 -21.61
CA ASP A 739 11.52 -17.17 -22.14
C ASP A 739 12.66 -18.19 -22.08
N PRO A 740 13.59 -18.14 -23.03
CA PRO A 740 14.73 -19.03 -23.08
C PRO A 740 15.82 -18.67 -22.07
N TYR A 741 16.53 -19.69 -21.59
CA TYR A 741 17.79 -19.54 -20.87
C TYR A 741 18.87 -18.95 -21.79
N PHE A 742 19.80 -18.19 -21.22
CA PHE A 742 20.91 -17.59 -21.94
C PHE A 742 21.90 -18.65 -22.44
N ASN A 743 22.28 -18.57 -23.72
CA ASN A 743 23.34 -19.39 -24.29
C ASN A 743 24.59 -18.53 -24.55
N GLY A 744 25.65 -18.79 -23.80
CA GLY A 744 26.87 -18.00 -23.89
C GLY A 744 27.74 -18.10 -22.65
N LEU A 745 28.66 -17.16 -22.51
CA LEU A 745 29.55 -17.03 -21.37
C LEU A 745 29.28 -15.70 -20.66
N ILE A 746 29.27 -15.74 -19.33
CA ILE A 746 29.28 -14.54 -18.48
C ILE A 746 30.57 -14.55 -17.68
N ASP A 747 31.19 -13.39 -17.58
CA ASP A 747 32.45 -13.17 -16.90
C ASP A 747 32.39 -11.81 -16.18
N GLU A 748 33.18 -11.65 -15.11
CA GLU A 748 33.49 -10.34 -14.54
C GLU A 748 32.26 -9.52 -14.09
N PHE A 749 31.21 -10.19 -13.57
CA PHE A 749 29.92 -9.59 -13.24
C PHE A 749 29.97 -8.75 -11.96
N ARG A 750 29.50 -7.49 -12.04
CA ARG A 750 29.60 -6.48 -10.98
C ARG A 750 28.29 -5.77 -10.74
N ILE A 751 28.01 -5.50 -9.47
CA ILE A 751 26.96 -4.58 -9.01
C ILE A 751 27.62 -3.48 -8.19
N TYR A 752 27.27 -2.22 -8.44
CA TYR A 752 27.71 -1.05 -7.70
C TYR A 752 26.52 -0.28 -7.13
N ARG A 753 26.68 0.25 -5.91
CA ARG A 753 25.91 1.38 -5.42
C ARG A 753 26.41 2.65 -6.11
N ASN A 754 25.47 3.49 -6.55
CA ASN A 754 25.64 4.68 -7.39
C ASN A 754 26.07 4.38 -8.84
N ALA A 755 25.77 5.33 -9.73
CA ALA A 755 26.17 5.27 -11.13
C ALA A 755 27.68 5.53 -11.32
N LEU A 756 28.32 4.69 -12.12
CA LEU A 756 29.65 4.95 -12.67
C LEU A 756 29.57 6.00 -13.80
N THR A 757 30.59 6.85 -13.91
CA THR A 757 30.73 7.76 -15.06
C THR A 757 31.14 7.00 -16.32
N ALA A 758 30.98 7.59 -17.51
CA ALA A 758 31.37 6.96 -18.78
C ALA A 758 32.88 6.61 -18.82
N GLU A 759 33.73 7.41 -18.18
CA GLU A 759 35.16 7.15 -18.02
C GLU A 759 35.42 5.94 -17.11
N GLN A 760 34.65 5.80 -16.02
CA GLN A 760 34.74 4.64 -15.13
C GLN A 760 34.22 3.36 -15.80
N ILE A 761 33.13 3.43 -16.58
CA ILE A 761 32.67 2.31 -17.43
C ILE A 761 33.76 1.91 -18.43
N THR A 762 34.46 2.88 -19.03
CA THR A 762 35.57 2.62 -19.96
C THR A 762 36.78 1.98 -19.25
N ALA A 763 37.04 2.36 -18.00
CA ALA A 763 38.09 1.76 -17.19
C ALA A 763 37.83 0.27 -16.90
N LEU A 764 36.58 -0.16 -16.66
CA LEU A 764 36.21 -1.58 -16.46
C LEU A 764 36.51 -2.48 -17.68
N ILE A 765 36.68 -1.90 -18.87
CA ILE A 765 36.99 -2.63 -20.11
C ILE A 765 38.50 -2.88 -20.24
N SER A 766 39.30 -2.08 -19.54
CA SER A 766 40.77 -2.06 -19.61
C SER A 766 41.44 -2.62 -18.36
N ALA A 767 40.65 -2.96 -17.34
CA ALA A 767 41.04 -3.64 -16.12
C ALA A 767 40.95 -5.17 -16.31
#